data_AF-A0AAN9V6Q8-F1
#
_entry.id   AF-A0AAN9V6Q8-F1
#
_cell.length_a   1.000
_cell.length_b   1.000
_cell.length_c   1.000
_cell.angle_alpha   90.00
_cell.angle_beta   90.00
_cell.angle_gamma   90.00
#
_symmetry.space_group_name_H-M   'P 1'
#
loop_
_entity.id
_entity.type
_entity.pdbx_description
1 polymer ?
#
loop_
_entity_poly.entity_id
_entity_poly.type
_entity_poly.pdbx_seq_one_letter_code
_entity_poly.pdbx_strand_id
1 'polypeptide(L)'
;MHVLASSSSPASSSSDYYEQLNLKPLPQSNLLASFNFRSNTSLSQFEAHNFQYFPRSLGQILQHVGTRELHLRFALGRWDAESWGARPWDGTKEGGTGVELWAWLEAQTDEEASHKWLTLTNALSGLFCASLNFIDETRTTRPVMSFRPEGDHSEDILENLQLLHGVLPREVVCTENLTPFLKLLPCKGKAGISTLLDGHKLFDASWQSMAIDIRPICPSGEECVLQIEQTIDMVLDIERAKRPRGNPIPRPRPGHELKCNTSKPYHSGDTCFPTDFAEGQEWALDQVFGRSVEGACPLTDPDVPPVCIQVPHSRDIYTTAGASEIKSPGGGSRCYQIPSNDGFSLILPRMSREGPDAKTDADELVPLASPPLYAERSLMGHGQERGGVQTILTNPSPDAAVEFVYFETLPWFMRIYLHTLRTRIEYYPPHQGQSQSQQIGTEAGTAGAADQQQQQPFTSTSGGEDSTDIVREIYYRPALDRVRGTQLELRVRIPPASRVVLTYDFEVTILRYTEYPPDANRGFDVAAAVITILEKGSSPSADDNGNGGKDMTRRGTSNLRTTGLLLSLPTPDFSMPYNVIIFTSTAIALAFGGLYNILVRRFVAADEVSEVGAGGLKGKVLLAVKKLAVLVKQKLAASGAASSSGGGDIKGAQQQQENKKDRGDENGKGKAE
;
A
#
# COMPACT_ATOMS: atom_id res chain seq x y z
N MET A 1 -38.30 -50.91 34.18
CA MET A 1 -38.25 -49.92 33.09
C MET A 1 -37.69 -48.63 33.68
N HIS A 2 -36.36 -48.46 33.67
CA HIS A 2 -35.72 -47.19 34.03
C HIS A 2 -34.64 -46.95 32.97
N VAL A 3 -34.90 -45.97 32.12
CA VAL A 3 -33.97 -45.48 31.09
C VAL A 3 -33.02 -44.51 31.79
N LEU A 4 -31.74 -44.83 31.80
CA LEU A 4 -30.67 -43.92 32.21
C LEU A 4 -30.42 -42.93 31.08
N ALA A 5 -30.68 -41.64 31.34
CA ALA A 5 -30.26 -40.54 30.50
C ALA A 5 -28.81 -40.20 30.83
N SER A 6 -27.89 -40.50 29.91
CA SER A 6 -26.52 -40.01 29.94
C SER A 6 -26.51 -38.55 29.45
N SER A 7 -26.22 -37.62 30.37
CA SER A 7 -25.89 -36.24 30.03
C SER A 7 -24.51 -36.20 29.37
N SER A 8 -24.47 -36.05 28.05
CA SER A 8 -23.25 -35.63 27.33
C SER A 8 -23.07 -34.13 27.53
N SER A 9 -22.04 -33.73 28.27
CA SER A 9 -21.53 -32.35 28.25
C SER A 9 -21.06 -32.04 26.82
N PRO A 10 -21.43 -30.89 26.23
CA PRO A 10 -20.85 -30.50 24.95
C PRO A 10 -19.36 -30.25 25.17
N ALA A 11 -18.51 -30.97 24.43
CA ALA A 11 -17.13 -30.58 24.25
C ALA A 11 -17.15 -29.18 23.64
N SER A 12 -16.50 -28.21 24.29
CA SER A 12 -16.26 -26.88 23.73
C SER A 12 -15.42 -27.05 22.46
N SER A 13 -16.06 -27.03 21.29
CA SER A 13 -15.34 -26.87 20.04
C SER A 13 -14.73 -25.47 20.06
N SER A 14 -13.42 -25.37 20.24
CA SER A 14 -12.66 -24.16 19.88
C SER A 14 -13.14 -23.73 18.50
N SER A 15 -13.68 -22.52 18.35
CA SER A 15 -14.19 -22.09 17.04
C SER A 15 -13.03 -22.00 16.05
N ASP A 16 -13.22 -22.53 14.84
CA ASP A 16 -12.20 -22.49 13.78
C ASP A 16 -12.05 -21.12 13.11
N TYR A 17 -12.81 -20.11 13.55
CA TYR A 17 -12.79 -18.75 13.02
C TYR A 17 -12.64 -17.70 14.12
N TYR A 18 -11.73 -16.76 13.92
CA TYR A 18 -11.40 -15.69 14.84
C TYR A 18 -11.43 -14.36 14.09
N GLU A 19 -12.01 -13.32 14.71
CA GLU A 19 -11.94 -11.95 14.22
C GLU A 19 -11.69 -10.98 15.37
N GLN A 20 -10.78 -10.03 15.17
CA GLN A 20 -10.53 -8.96 16.14
C GLN A 20 -10.09 -7.67 15.46
N LEU A 21 -10.65 -6.55 15.95
CA LEU A 21 -10.25 -5.19 15.60
C LEU A 21 -9.51 -4.58 16.79
N ASN A 22 -8.25 -4.20 16.57
CA ASN A 22 -7.44 -3.46 17.53
C ASN A 22 -7.33 -2.00 17.09
N LEU A 23 -7.87 -1.09 17.89
CA LEU A 23 -7.79 0.35 17.70
C LEU A 23 -6.69 0.93 18.60
N LYS A 24 -5.83 1.77 18.04
CA LYS A 24 -4.79 2.46 18.79
C LYS A 24 -4.78 3.94 18.36
N PRO A 25 -5.29 4.85 19.21
CA PRO A 25 -5.08 6.27 18.99
C PRO A 25 -3.58 6.59 18.93
N LEU A 26 -3.20 7.39 17.94
CA LEU A 26 -1.83 7.82 17.68
C LEU A 26 -1.72 9.35 17.82
N PRO A 27 -0.51 9.90 18.01
CA PRO A 27 -0.30 11.34 18.03
C PRO A 27 -0.84 12.04 16.76
N GLN A 28 -1.12 13.34 16.89
CA GLN A 28 -1.58 14.21 15.79
C GLN A 28 -2.94 13.81 15.19
N SER A 29 -3.89 13.37 16.04
CA SER A 29 -5.25 12.99 15.59
C SER A 29 -5.27 11.84 14.56
N ASN A 30 -4.31 10.92 14.67
CA ASN A 30 -4.28 9.70 13.88
C ASN A 30 -4.87 8.52 14.67
N LEU A 31 -5.44 7.54 13.96
CA LEU A 31 -5.95 6.31 14.54
C LEU A 31 -5.41 5.13 13.74
N LEU A 32 -4.65 4.25 14.38
CA LEU A 32 -4.34 2.93 13.83
C LEU A 32 -5.54 2.01 14.06
N ALA A 33 -6.04 1.42 12.99
CA ALA A 33 -7.02 0.34 13.03
C ALA A 33 -6.39 -0.92 12.42
N SER A 34 -6.28 -1.96 13.22
CA SER A 34 -5.68 -3.24 12.86
C SER A 34 -6.74 -4.33 12.94
N PHE A 35 -7.15 -4.84 11.78
CA PHE A 35 -8.11 -5.93 11.63
C PHE A 35 -7.34 -7.24 11.46
N ASN A 36 -7.70 -8.25 12.24
CA ASN A 36 -7.14 -9.59 12.15
C ASN A 36 -8.28 -10.60 12.01
N PHE A 37 -8.18 -11.45 10.99
CA PHE A 37 -9.09 -12.57 10.76
C PHE A 37 -8.25 -13.84 10.64
N ARG A 38 -8.63 -14.90 11.35
CA ARG A 38 -7.97 -16.21 11.26
C ARG A 38 -9.02 -17.28 11.03
N SER A 39 -8.76 -18.14 10.06
CA SER A 39 -9.55 -19.36 9.84
C SER A 39 -8.63 -20.57 9.81
N ASN A 40 -9.03 -21.63 10.48
CA ASN A 40 -8.32 -22.91 10.47
C ASN A 40 -9.13 -23.95 9.69
N THR A 41 -8.42 -24.90 9.08
CA THR A 41 -9.00 -26.12 8.51
C THR A 41 -8.05 -27.27 8.78
N SER A 42 -8.55 -28.46 9.10
CA SER A 42 -7.65 -29.62 9.27
C SER A 42 -7.01 -30.00 7.94
N LEU A 43 -5.78 -30.52 7.99
CA LEU A 43 -5.04 -30.88 6.79
C LEU A 43 -5.73 -32.04 6.05
N SER A 44 -6.30 -33.01 6.76
CA SER A 44 -7.07 -34.10 6.14
C SER A 44 -8.32 -33.61 5.41
N GLN A 45 -9.04 -32.63 5.98
CA GLN A 45 -10.20 -32.01 5.32
C GLN A 45 -9.76 -31.23 4.09
N PHE A 46 -8.67 -30.48 4.19
CA PHE A 46 -8.10 -29.75 3.08
C PHE A 46 -7.75 -30.70 1.93
N GLU A 47 -7.01 -31.77 2.18
CA GLU A 47 -6.67 -32.81 1.19
C GLU A 47 -7.89 -33.50 0.60
N ALA A 48 -8.93 -33.72 1.40
CA ALA A 48 -10.22 -34.23 0.96
C ALA A 48 -11.08 -33.19 0.18
N HIS A 49 -10.55 -31.99 -0.08
CA HIS A 49 -11.22 -30.88 -0.77
C HIS A 49 -12.46 -30.36 -0.02
N ASN A 50 -12.48 -30.50 1.30
CA ASN A 50 -13.52 -29.98 2.18
C ASN A 50 -13.10 -28.61 2.73
N PHE A 51 -13.74 -27.57 2.20
CA PHE A 51 -13.43 -26.17 2.53
C PHE A 51 -14.58 -25.56 3.34
N GLN A 52 -14.52 -25.67 4.67
CA GLN A 52 -15.56 -25.11 5.56
C GLN A 52 -15.35 -23.60 5.80
N TYR A 53 -14.25 -23.25 6.47
CA TYR A 53 -13.88 -21.85 6.76
C TYR A 53 -12.70 -21.33 5.93
N PHE A 54 -11.99 -22.25 5.27
CA PHE A 54 -10.95 -21.91 4.31
C PHE A 54 -11.58 -21.58 2.95
N PRO A 55 -11.17 -20.51 2.25
CA PRO A 55 -11.76 -20.15 0.98
C PRO A 55 -11.39 -21.14 -0.13
N ARG A 56 -12.40 -21.84 -0.67
CA ARG A 56 -12.24 -22.83 -1.76
C ARG A 56 -11.43 -22.31 -2.95
N SER A 57 -11.67 -21.08 -3.40
CA SER A 57 -10.99 -20.50 -4.56
C SER A 57 -9.48 -20.46 -4.38
N LEU A 58 -9.01 -20.21 -3.16
CA LEU A 58 -7.59 -20.18 -2.84
C LEU A 58 -7.06 -21.60 -2.59
N GLY A 59 -7.82 -22.43 -1.87
CA GLY A 59 -7.41 -23.80 -1.56
C GLY A 59 -7.14 -24.64 -2.79
N GLN A 60 -8.00 -24.52 -3.82
CA GLN A 60 -7.81 -25.21 -5.09
C GLN A 60 -6.54 -24.76 -5.84
N ILE A 61 -6.19 -23.46 -5.76
CA ILE A 61 -4.95 -22.94 -6.37
C ILE A 61 -3.73 -23.53 -5.65
N LEU A 62 -3.72 -23.49 -4.33
CA LEU A 62 -2.61 -23.99 -3.51
C LEU A 62 -2.36 -25.48 -3.74
N GLN A 63 -3.42 -26.29 -3.77
CA GLN A 63 -3.34 -27.73 -4.04
C GLN A 63 -2.85 -28.02 -5.45
N HIS A 64 -3.35 -27.29 -6.46
CA HIS A 64 -2.95 -27.50 -7.84
C HIS A 64 -1.47 -27.18 -8.08
N VAL A 65 -0.97 -26.12 -7.44
CA VAL A 65 0.43 -25.69 -7.58
C VAL A 65 1.37 -26.50 -6.68
N GLY A 66 0.90 -27.03 -5.55
CA GLY A 66 1.76 -27.60 -4.51
C GLY A 66 2.39 -26.52 -3.62
N THR A 67 1.64 -25.46 -3.31
CA THR A 67 2.07 -24.37 -2.43
C THR A 67 1.81 -24.75 -0.98
N ARG A 68 2.86 -24.86 -0.17
CA ARG A 68 2.76 -25.20 1.26
C ARG A 68 2.63 -23.96 2.15
N GLU A 69 3.28 -22.88 1.76
CA GLU A 69 3.07 -21.56 2.38
C GLU A 69 2.90 -20.49 1.31
N LEU A 70 2.02 -19.52 1.59
CA LEU A 70 1.76 -18.39 0.72
C LEU A 70 1.65 -17.12 1.56
N HIS A 71 2.36 -16.08 1.13
CA HIS A 71 2.33 -14.79 1.77
C HIS A 71 2.19 -13.69 0.71
N LEU A 72 1.12 -12.91 0.83
CA LEU A 72 0.81 -11.84 -0.09
C LEU A 72 0.61 -10.55 0.70
N ARG A 73 1.19 -9.45 0.20
CA ARG A 73 1.10 -8.12 0.79
C ARG A 73 0.70 -7.10 -0.26
N PHE A 74 -0.24 -6.23 0.10
CA PHE A 74 -0.58 -5.03 -0.64
C PHE A 74 -0.37 -3.84 0.30
N ALA A 75 0.57 -2.95 0.00
CA ALA A 75 0.86 -1.82 0.89
C ALA A 75 0.92 -0.50 0.13
N LEU A 76 0.46 0.56 0.79
CA LEU A 76 0.50 1.93 0.27
C LEU A 76 0.82 2.92 1.39
N GLY A 77 1.64 3.93 1.07
CA GLY A 77 2.08 4.93 2.03
C GLY A 77 3.39 4.55 2.73
N ARG A 78 3.79 5.37 3.69
CA ARG A 78 5.01 5.19 4.50
C ARG A 78 4.61 5.14 5.97
N TRP A 79 5.11 4.14 6.69
CA TRP A 79 5.03 4.13 8.15
C TRP A 79 5.97 5.20 8.73
N ASP A 80 5.43 6.15 9.49
CA ASP A 80 6.20 7.14 10.23
C ASP A 80 6.58 6.58 11.60
N ALA A 81 7.74 5.93 11.67
CA ALA A 81 8.24 5.32 12.90
C ALA A 81 8.63 6.35 13.98
N GLU A 82 8.85 7.62 13.62
CA GLU A 82 9.17 8.67 14.59
C GLU A 82 7.91 9.11 15.35
N SER A 83 6.80 9.31 14.64
CA SER A 83 5.54 9.74 15.22
C SER A 83 4.65 8.61 15.72
N TRP A 84 4.70 7.42 15.10
CA TRP A 84 3.81 6.29 15.40
C TRP A 84 4.51 5.17 16.19
N GLY A 85 5.83 5.23 16.33
CA GLY A 85 6.64 4.25 17.05
C GLY A 85 6.78 2.93 16.32
N ALA A 86 6.86 1.84 17.10
CA ALA A 86 6.95 0.48 16.60
C ALA A 86 5.76 0.09 15.71
N ARG A 87 6.06 -0.68 14.67
CA ARG A 87 5.12 -1.12 13.64
C ARG A 87 4.14 -2.15 14.22
N PRO A 88 2.89 -2.23 13.70
CA PRO A 88 1.98 -3.32 14.05
C PRO A 88 2.59 -4.67 13.64
N TRP A 89 2.33 -5.71 14.44
CA TRP A 89 2.81 -7.09 14.19
C TRP A 89 4.33 -7.19 13.98
N ASP A 90 5.09 -6.29 14.61
CA ASP A 90 6.54 -6.16 14.44
C ASP A 90 6.96 -6.04 12.95
N GLY A 91 6.05 -5.53 12.11
CA GLY A 91 6.21 -5.35 10.67
C GLY A 91 6.20 -6.63 9.82
N THR A 92 5.83 -7.78 10.39
CA THR A 92 5.74 -9.06 9.65
C THR A 92 4.56 -9.12 8.67
N LYS A 93 3.51 -8.31 8.93
CA LYS A 93 2.28 -8.25 8.13
C LYS A 93 2.24 -7.09 7.13
N GLU A 94 3.31 -6.29 7.05
CA GLU A 94 3.42 -5.24 6.04
C GLU A 94 4.33 -5.63 4.88
N GLY A 95 4.03 -5.07 3.70
CA GLY A 95 4.86 -5.18 2.52
C GLY A 95 5.55 -3.86 2.17
N GLY A 96 6.46 -3.91 1.19
CA GLY A 96 6.88 -2.70 0.48
C GLY A 96 5.71 -2.08 -0.29
N THR A 97 5.80 -0.79 -0.63
CA THR A 97 4.77 -0.13 -1.45
C THR A 97 4.52 -0.92 -2.74
N GLY A 98 3.26 -1.10 -3.10
CA GLY A 98 2.82 -1.95 -4.19
C GLY A 98 2.47 -3.35 -3.70
N VAL A 99 2.91 -4.37 -4.44
CA VAL A 99 2.63 -5.77 -4.11
C VAL A 99 3.92 -6.56 -3.87
N GLU A 100 3.93 -7.35 -2.80
CA GLU A 100 5.00 -8.29 -2.45
C GLU A 100 4.38 -9.67 -2.25
N LEU A 101 5.00 -10.69 -2.85
CA LEU A 101 4.53 -12.07 -2.83
C LEU A 101 5.72 -13.00 -2.59
N TRP A 102 5.58 -13.92 -1.65
CA TRP A 102 6.48 -15.07 -1.55
C TRP A 102 5.72 -16.35 -1.21
N ALA A 103 6.27 -17.47 -1.66
CA ALA A 103 5.68 -18.77 -1.45
C ALA A 103 6.77 -19.84 -1.29
N TRP A 104 6.45 -20.84 -0.47
CA TRP A 104 7.23 -22.06 -0.34
C TRP A 104 6.53 -23.16 -1.14
N LEU A 105 7.15 -23.55 -2.24
CA LEU A 105 6.61 -24.53 -3.19
C LEU A 105 7.32 -25.86 -3.01
N GLU A 106 6.55 -26.95 -3.00
CA GLU A 106 7.12 -28.29 -3.05
C GLU A 106 7.53 -28.61 -4.49
N ALA A 107 8.83 -28.76 -4.74
CA ALA A 107 9.38 -29.03 -6.07
C ALA A 107 10.75 -29.72 -5.98
N GLN A 108 11.01 -30.65 -6.89
CA GLN A 108 12.26 -31.41 -6.92
C GLN A 108 13.40 -30.64 -7.61
N THR A 109 13.07 -29.74 -8.54
CA THR A 109 14.05 -28.91 -9.24
C THR A 109 13.64 -27.44 -9.31
N ASP A 110 14.63 -26.58 -9.57
CA ASP A 110 14.41 -25.14 -9.73
C ASP A 110 13.51 -24.81 -10.91
N GLU A 111 13.59 -25.57 -12.00
CA GLU A 111 12.77 -25.39 -13.20
C GLU A 111 11.30 -25.73 -12.91
N GLU A 112 11.05 -26.84 -12.19
CA GLU A 112 9.72 -27.23 -11.76
C GLU A 112 9.11 -26.14 -10.86
N ALA A 113 9.89 -25.66 -9.88
CA ALA A 113 9.47 -24.60 -8.98
C ALA A 113 9.13 -23.31 -9.74
N SER A 114 9.90 -22.96 -10.77
CA SER A 114 9.68 -21.77 -11.60
C SER A 114 8.39 -21.88 -12.44
N HIS A 115 8.07 -23.06 -12.97
CA HIS A 115 6.82 -23.30 -13.68
C HIS A 115 5.59 -23.25 -12.75
N LYS A 116 5.73 -23.84 -11.54
CA LYS A 116 4.71 -23.76 -10.48
C LYS A 116 4.47 -22.31 -10.04
N TRP A 117 5.54 -21.54 -9.86
CA TRP A 117 5.47 -20.11 -9.54
C TRP A 117 4.76 -19.28 -10.60
N LEU A 118 5.02 -19.54 -11.89
CA LEU A 118 4.31 -18.88 -12.99
C LEU A 118 2.81 -19.21 -12.96
N THR A 119 2.46 -20.46 -12.70
CA THR A 119 1.04 -20.86 -12.56
C THR A 119 0.36 -20.15 -11.38
N LEU A 120 1.06 -20.07 -10.24
CA LEU A 120 0.56 -19.42 -9.02
C LEU A 120 0.31 -17.93 -9.24
N THR A 121 1.30 -17.19 -9.76
CA THR A 121 1.21 -15.74 -9.99
C THR A 121 0.09 -15.39 -10.97
N ASN A 122 -0.10 -16.18 -12.04
CA ASN A 122 -1.22 -16.02 -12.96
C ASN A 122 -2.59 -16.28 -12.31
N ALA A 123 -2.70 -17.33 -11.48
CA ALA A 123 -3.96 -17.65 -10.79
C ALA A 123 -4.33 -16.58 -9.75
N LEU A 124 -3.36 -16.12 -8.97
CA LEU A 124 -3.56 -15.07 -7.97
C LEU A 124 -3.85 -13.71 -8.62
N SER A 125 -3.26 -13.42 -9.78
CA SER A 125 -3.57 -12.22 -10.57
C SER A 125 -5.07 -12.12 -10.88
N GLY A 126 -5.67 -13.22 -11.35
CA GLY A 126 -7.11 -13.29 -11.60
C GLY A 126 -7.96 -13.19 -10.32
N LEU A 127 -7.52 -13.79 -9.21
CA LEU A 127 -8.27 -13.79 -7.95
C LEU A 127 -8.31 -12.41 -7.29
N PHE A 128 -7.18 -11.70 -7.26
CA PHE A 128 -7.07 -10.40 -6.59
C PHE A 128 -7.25 -9.20 -7.52
N CYS A 129 -7.49 -9.44 -8.83
CA CYS A 129 -7.54 -8.41 -9.86
C CYS A 129 -6.30 -7.51 -9.83
N ALA A 130 -5.13 -8.12 -9.64
CA ALA A 130 -3.84 -7.46 -9.53
C ALA A 130 -2.90 -7.94 -10.63
N SER A 131 -1.95 -7.11 -11.02
CA SER A 131 -0.97 -7.38 -12.07
C SER A 131 0.11 -8.40 -11.68
N LEU A 132 -0.20 -9.37 -10.80
CA LEU A 132 0.74 -10.38 -10.28
C LEU A 132 1.37 -11.24 -11.38
N ASN A 133 0.71 -11.39 -12.52
CA ASN A 133 1.22 -12.07 -13.70
C ASN A 133 2.47 -11.39 -14.33
N PHE A 134 2.76 -10.14 -13.96
CA PHE A 134 4.00 -9.44 -14.35
C PHE A 134 5.19 -9.74 -13.43
N ILE A 135 5.02 -10.61 -12.42
CA ILE A 135 6.13 -11.20 -11.67
C ILE A 135 6.72 -12.31 -12.55
N ASP A 136 7.59 -11.91 -13.47
CA ASP A 136 8.35 -12.80 -14.33
C ASP A 136 9.71 -13.19 -13.70
N GLU A 137 10.53 -13.93 -14.43
CA GLU A 137 11.90 -14.30 -14.01
C GLU A 137 12.78 -13.08 -13.71
N THR A 138 12.51 -11.93 -14.34
CA THR A 138 13.30 -10.71 -14.12
C THR A 138 13.02 -10.06 -12.77
N ARG A 139 11.83 -10.30 -12.21
CA ARG A 139 11.38 -9.81 -10.90
C ARG A 139 11.31 -10.90 -9.82
N THR A 140 11.64 -12.13 -10.17
CA THR A 140 11.64 -13.26 -9.24
C THR A 140 13.04 -13.44 -8.65
N THR A 141 13.08 -13.59 -7.33
CA THR A 141 14.28 -13.79 -6.52
C THR A 141 14.12 -15.01 -5.63
N ARG A 142 15.24 -15.55 -5.15
CA ARG A 142 15.26 -16.69 -4.23
C ARG A 142 16.11 -16.32 -3.01
N PRO A 143 15.54 -15.57 -2.05
CA PRO A 143 16.25 -15.15 -0.84
C PRO A 143 16.83 -16.36 -0.10
N VAL A 144 18.03 -16.21 0.47
CA VAL A 144 18.74 -17.30 1.15
C VAL A 144 18.79 -17.08 2.67
N MET A 145 18.84 -15.82 3.12
CA MET A 145 18.97 -15.48 4.54
C MET A 145 17.70 -14.86 5.13
N SER A 146 16.97 -14.07 4.33
CA SER A 146 15.97 -13.11 4.84
C SER A 146 14.59 -13.69 5.16
N PHE A 147 14.24 -14.80 4.52
CA PHE A 147 12.95 -15.46 4.67
C PHE A 147 13.18 -16.90 5.09
N ARG A 148 12.34 -17.38 6.02
CA ARG A 148 12.31 -18.76 6.49
C ARG A 148 10.84 -19.23 6.49
N PRO A 149 10.58 -20.54 6.40
CA PRO A 149 9.22 -21.04 6.58
C PRO A 149 8.67 -20.61 7.94
N GLU A 150 7.44 -20.09 7.97
CA GLU A 150 6.81 -19.63 9.22
C GLU A 150 6.00 -20.73 9.92
N GLY A 151 5.52 -21.71 9.15
CA GLY A 151 4.73 -22.84 9.59
C GLY A 151 5.55 -24.10 9.88
N ASP A 152 4.84 -25.10 10.38
CA ASP A 152 5.43 -26.38 10.76
C ASP A 152 5.48 -27.33 9.55
N HIS A 153 6.68 -27.75 9.17
CA HIS A 153 6.92 -28.70 8.08
C HIS A 153 7.69 -29.90 8.58
N SER A 154 7.41 -31.08 8.01
CA SER A 154 8.24 -32.26 8.25
C SER A 154 9.61 -32.12 7.58
N GLU A 155 10.62 -32.83 8.11
CA GLU A 155 11.99 -32.78 7.59
C GLU A 155 12.06 -33.17 6.11
N ASP A 156 11.33 -34.22 5.69
CA ASP A 156 11.26 -34.67 4.29
C ASP A 156 10.74 -33.59 3.32
N ILE A 157 9.80 -32.75 3.80
CA ILE A 157 9.20 -31.69 2.99
C ILE A 157 10.19 -30.52 2.90
N LEU A 158 10.85 -30.15 4.01
CA LEU A 158 11.81 -29.05 4.05
C LEU A 158 12.93 -29.19 3.01
N GLU A 159 13.40 -30.42 2.74
CA GLU A 159 14.42 -30.67 1.71
C GLU A 159 13.94 -30.36 0.28
N ASN A 160 12.64 -30.48 0.04
CA ASN A 160 12.00 -30.28 -1.26
C ASN A 160 11.27 -28.94 -1.39
N LEU A 161 11.37 -28.07 -0.37
CA LEU A 161 10.73 -26.76 -0.40
C LEU A 161 11.62 -25.72 -1.07
N GLN A 162 11.06 -25.07 -2.09
CA GLN A 162 11.70 -24.00 -2.85
C GLN A 162 11.01 -22.67 -2.56
N LEU A 163 11.78 -21.70 -2.06
CA LEU A 163 11.31 -20.33 -1.86
C LEU A 163 11.40 -19.53 -3.16
N LEU A 164 10.29 -18.89 -3.53
CA LEU A 164 10.27 -17.84 -4.55
C LEU A 164 9.65 -16.58 -3.97
N HIS A 165 10.25 -15.44 -4.31
CA HIS A 165 9.85 -14.12 -3.86
C HIS A 165 9.82 -13.15 -5.06
N GLY A 166 8.76 -12.35 -5.17
CA GLY A 166 8.59 -11.36 -6.22
C GLY A 166 7.88 -10.11 -5.73
N VAL A 167 8.22 -8.98 -6.37
CA VAL A 167 7.72 -7.65 -5.99
C VAL A 167 7.30 -6.84 -7.21
N LEU A 168 6.22 -6.09 -7.07
CA LEU A 168 5.69 -5.15 -8.05
C LEU A 168 5.49 -3.79 -7.37
N PRO A 169 6.55 -2.96 -7.28
CA PRO A 169 6.47 -1.69 -6.58
C PRO A 169 5.57 -0.64 -7.26
N ARG A 170 5.23 -0.85 -8.53
CA ARG A 170 4.35 0.02 -9.33
C ARG A 170 2.89 -0.44 -9.32
N GLU A 171 2.59 -1.61 -8.76
CA GLU A 171 1.21 -2.07 -8.69
C GLU A 171 0.41 -1.14 -7.78
N VAL A 172 -0.64 -0.54 -8.33
CA VAL A 172 -1.51 0.36 -7.57
C VAL A 172 -2.47 -0.50 -6.77
N VAL A 173 -2.49 -0.32 -5.45
CA VAL A 173 -3.49 -0.98 -4.61
C VAL A 173 -4.81 -0.22 -4.74
N CYS A 174 -5.84 -0.91 -5.21
CA CYS A 174 -7.14 -0.35 -5.59
C CYS A 174 -8.28 -0.96 -4.77
N THR A 175 -9.46 -0.31 -4.80
CA THR A 175 -10.69 -0.81 -4.13
C THR A 175 -11.11 -2.21 -4.58
N GLU A 176 -10.72 -2.57 -5.79
CA GLU A 176 -10.95 -3.83 -6.47
C GLU A 176 -10.16 -4.97 -5.81
N ASN A 177 -9.08 -4.70 -5.08
CA ASN A 177 -8.35 -5.70 -4.31
C ASN A 177 -9.03 -6.01 -2.95
N LEU A 178 -9.80 -5.07 -2.39
CA LEU A 178 -10.53 -5.28 -1.12
C LEU A 178 -11.72 -6.23 -1.31
N THR A 179 -12.41 -6.15 -2.44
CA THR A 179 -13.58 -7.00 -2.73
C THR A 179 -13.26 -8.50 -2.66
N PRO A 180 -12.22 -9.03 -3.35
CA PRO A 180 -11.83 -10.43 -3.22
C PRO A 180 -11.35 -10.76 -1.81
N PHE A 181 -10.62 -9.87 -1.13
CA PHE A 181 -10.21 -10.06 0.27
C PHE A 181 -11.42 -10.33 1.19
N LEU A 182 -12.45 -9.50 1.11
CA LEU A 182 -13.69 -9.67 1.88
C LEU A 182 -14.44 -10.95 1.49
N LYS A 183 -14.42 -11.34 0.21
CA LYS A 183 -15.07 -12.58 -0.27
C LYS A 183 -14.44 -13.85 0.30
N LEU A 184 -13.16 -13.80 0.69
CA LEU A 184 -12.47 -14.93 1.33
C LEU A 184 -12.90 -15.13 2.79
N LEU A 185 -13.41 -14.08 3.45
CA LEU A 185 -13.87 -14.16 4.84
C LEU A 185 -15.21 -14.91 4.95
N PRO A 186 -15.42 -15.74 5.99
CA PRO A 186 -16.69 -16.46 6.20
C PRO A 186 -17.92 -15.54 6.27
N CYS A 187 -17.82 -14.41 6.99
CA CYS A 187 -18.90 -13.43 7.15
C CYS A 187 -18.99 -12.37 6.02
N LYS A 188 -18.08 -12.39 5.04
CA LYS A 188 -18.14 -11.63 3.76
C LYS A 188 -18.45 -10.13 3.86
N GLY A 189 -18.12 -9.47 4.98
CA GLY A 189 -18.44 -8.04 5.18
C GLY A 189 -19.89 -7.74 5.61
N LYS A 190 -20.69 -8.76 5.99
CA LYS A 190 -22.10 -8.61 6.36
C LYS A 190 -22.39 -8.66 7.86
N ALA A 191 -21.43 -9.15 8.65
CA ALA A 191 -21.55 -9.24 10.09
C ALA A 191 -20.14 -9.11 10.70
N GLY A 192 -20.09 -8.73 11.97
CA GLY A 192 -18.83 -8.59 12.68
C GLY A 192 -18.00 -7.39 12.21
N ILE A 193 -16.74 -7.36 12.60
CA ILE A 193 -15.85 -6.22 12.34
C ILE A 193 -15.61 -5.96 10.84
N SER A 194 -15.81 -6.97 10.00
CA SER A 194 -15.66 -6.86 8.54
C SER A 194 -16.63 -5.86 7.90
N THR A 195 -17.70 -5.49 8.60
CA THR A 195 -18.70 -4.48 8.17
C THR A 195 -18.16 -3.05 8.12
N LEU A 196 -17.08 -2.76 8.87
CA LEU A 196 -16.41 -1.47 8.91
C LEU A 196 -15.51 -1.22 7.69
N LEU A 197 -15.15 -2.27 6.95
CA LEU A 197 -14.23 -2.19 5.83
C LEU A 197 -14.94 -1.57 4.60
N ASP A 198 -14.66 -0.29 4.36
CA ASP A 198 -15.09 0.47 3.18
C ASP A 198 -13.86 0.88 2.35
N GLY A 199 -13.90 0.62 1.05
CA GLY A 199 -12.79 0.95 0.15
C GLY A 199 -12.39 2.43 0.21
N HIS A 200 -13.35 3.35 0.28
CA HIS A 200 -13.01 4.78 0.31
C HIS A 200 -12.29 5.18 1.60
N LYS A 201 -12.58 4.50 2.73
CA LYS A 201 -11.89 4.77 4.01
C LYS A 201 -10.50 4.18 4.03
N LEU A 202 -10.38 2.93 3.57
CA LEU A 202 -9.11 2.21 3.50
C LEU A 202 -8.11 2.94 2.59
N PHE A 203 -8.52 3.26 1.36
CA PHE A 203 -7.64 3.88 0.35
C PHE A 203 -7.43 5.40 0.53
N ASP A 204 -8.18 6.04 1.42
CA ASP A 204 -7.94 7.42 1.88
C ASP A 204 -7.14 7.45 3.20
N ALA A 205 -6.66 6.31 3.71
CA ALA A 205 -5.77 6.25 4.87
C ALA A 205 -4.38 6.82 4.54
N SER A 206 -3.68 7.35 5.56
CA SER A 206 -2.33 7.90 5.41
C SER A 206 -1.29 6.80 5.16
N TRP A 207 -1.56 5.61 5.69
CA TRP A 207 -0.82 4.37 5.44
C TRP A 207 -1.79 3.20 5.53
N GLN A 208 -1.57 2.18 4.71
CA GLN A 208 -2.35 0.95 4.73
C GLN A 208 -1.53 -0.27 4.32
N SER A 209 -1.87 -1.41 4.89
CA SER A 209 -1.36 -2.72 4.50
C SER A 209 -2.48 -3.75 4.56
N MET A 210 -2.64 -4.54 3.50
CA MET A 210 -3.46 -5.75 3.49
C MET A 210 -2.55 -6.95 3.31
N ALA A 211 -2.72 -7.97 4.12
CA ALA A 211 -1.89 -9.15 4.11
C ALA A 211 -2.69 -10.44 4.22
N ILE A 212 -2.23 -11.46 3.52
CA ILE A 212 -2.74 -12.83 3.56
C ILE A 212 -1.56 -13.75 3.79
N ASP A 213 -1.65 -14.53 4.86
CA ASP A 213 -0.67 -15.55 5.23
C ASP A 213 -1.35 -16.90 5.31
N ILE A 214 -0.73 -17.89 4.69
CA ILE A 214 -1.21 -19.28 4.73
C ILE A 214 -0.04 -20.14 5.13
N ARG A 215 -0.19 -20.85 6.25
CA ARG A 215 0.86 -21.70 6.80
C ARG A 215 0.26 -22.90 7.53
N PRO A 216 0.93 -24.07 7.50
CA PRO A 216 0.57 -25.19 8.34
C PRO A 216 0.99 -24.93 9.79
N ILE A 217 0.16 -25.36 10.74
CA ILE A 217 0.44 -25.35 12.17
C ILE A 217 0.17 -26.76 12.68
N CYS A 218 1.16 -27.39 13.30
CA CYS A 218 1.12 -28.76 13.77
C CYS A 218 1.33 -28.81 15.29
N PRO A 219 0.26 -28.69 16.10
CA PRO A 219 0.38 -28.80 17.54
C PRO A 219 0.86 -30.20 17.95
N SER A 220 1.63 -30.29 19.04
CA SER A 220 2.15 -31.57 19.51
C SER A 220 1.01 -32.52 19.94
N GLY A 221 0.82 -33.63 19.22
CA GLY A 221 -0.18 -34.65 19.53
C GLY A 221 -1.58 -34.38 18.96
N GLU A 222 -1.75 -33.32 18.16
CA GLU A 222 -2.98 -33.00 17.43
C GLU A 222 -2.77 -33.11 15.92
N GLU A 223 -3.86 -33.11 15.15
CA GLU A 223 -3.78 -33.05 13.69
C GLU A 223 -3.25 -31.68 13.24
N CYS A 224 -2.38 -31.65 12.24
CA CYS A 224 -1.97 -30.41 11.62
C CYS A 224 -3.17 -29.67 11.01
N VAL A 225 -3.21 -28.36 11.20
CA VAL A 225 -4.20 -27.47 10.61
C VAL A 225 -3.53 -26.51 9.63
N LEU A 226 -4.20 -26.25 8.51
CA LEU A 226 -3.82 -25.16 7.61
C LEU A 226 -4.52 -23.89 8.07
N GLN A 227 -3.74 -22.91 8.51
CA GLN A 227 -4.25 -21.61 8.94
C GLN A 227 -4.15 -20.61 7.80
N ILE A 228 -5.24 -19.87 7.57
CA ILE A 228 -5.23 -18.63 6.81
C ILE A 228 -5.41 -17.47 7.78
N GLU A 229 -4.46 -16.54 7.76
CA GLU A 229 -4.49 -15.29 8.53
C GLU A 229 -4.57 -14.12 7.56
N GLN A 230 -5.60 -13.31 7.71
CA GLN A 230 -5.87 -12.14 6.87
C GLN A 230 -5.84 -10.91 7.76
N THR A 231 -4.96 -9.95 7.44
CA THR A 231 -4.82 -8.71 8.21
C THR A 231 -5.01 -7.48 7.33
N ILE A 232 -5.64 -6.46 7.90
CA ILE A 232 -5.73 -5.13 7.30
C ILE A 232 -5.35 -4.12 8.36
N ASP A 233 -4.24 -3.43 8.17
CA ASP A 233 -3.80 -2.36 9.04
C ASP A 233 -3.92 -1.03 8.29
N MET A 234 -4.47 0.00 8.94
CA MET A 234 -4.58 1.33 8.34
C MET A 234 -4.41 2.43 9.39
N VAL A 235 -3.74 3.51 9.00
CA VAL A 235 -3.63 4.74 9.81
C VAL A 235 -4.53 5.81 9.21
N LEU A 236 -5.61 6.12 9.93
CA LEU A 236 -6.63 7.09 9.54
C LEU A 236 -6.35 8.43 10.20
N ASP A 237 -6.38 9.50 9.42
CA ASP A 237 -6.53 10.85 9.95
C ASP A 237 -8.00 11.04 10.35
N ILE A 238 -8.26 11.32 11.62
CA ILE A 238 -9.61 11.38 12.18
C ILE A 238 -10.44 12.49 11.52
N GLU A 239 -9.87 13.66 11.25
CA GLU A 239 -10.61 14.76 10.63
C GLU A 239 -10.94 14.46 9.17
N ARG A 240 -9.99 13.87 8.44
CA ARG A 240 -10.21 13.42 7.06
C ARG A 240 -11.26 12.33 6.99
N ALA A 241 -11.19 11.35 7.89
CA ALA A 241 -12.13 10.24 7.96
C ALA A 241 -13.55 10.69 8.35
N LYS A 242 -13.72 11.75 9.16
CA LYS A 242 -15.06 12.25 9.55
C LYS A 242 -15.80 13.01 8.44
N ARG A 243 -15.17 13.23 7.27
CA ARG A 243 -15.79 14.00 6.18
C ARG A 243 -17.06 13.31 5.66
N PRO A 244 -18.16 14.07 5.46
CA PRO A 244 -19.40 13.52 4.95
C PRO A 244 -19.27 13.13 3.47
N ARG A 245 -19.88 12.01 3.09
CA ARG A 245 -19.86 11.47 1.71
C ARG A 245 -20.44 12.43 0.66
N GLY A 246 -21.35 13.33 1.07
CA GLY A 246 -22.09 14.22 0.17
C GLY A 246 -21.35 15.46 -0.33
N ASN A 247 -20.13 15.74 0.17
CA ASN A 247 -19.35 16.91 -0.27
C ASN A 247 -17.89 16.51 -0.54
N PRO A 248 -17.59 15.96 -1.73
CA PRO A 248 -16.31 15.34 -2.04
C PRO A 248 -15.16 16.35 -2.24
N ILE A 249 -15.45 17.64 -2.42
CA ILE A 249 -14.41 18.66 -2.60
C ILE A 249 -14.02 19.21 -1.22
N PRO A 250 -12.77 18.98 -0.76
CA PRO A 250 -12.29 19.56 0.48
C PRO A 250 -12.32 21.08 0.36
N ARG A 251 -13.21 21.73 1.12
CA ARG A 251 -13.20 23.18 1.26
C ARG A 251 -12.42 23.51 2.52
N PRO A 252 -11.50 24.48 2.48
CA PRO A 252 -10.86 24.96 3.70
C PRO A 252 -11.96 25.43 4.65
N ARG A 253 -11.79 25.12 5.94
CA ARG A 253 -12.72 25.61 6.96
C ARG A 253 -12.71 27.14 6.93
N PRO A 254 -13.88 27.79 7.10
CA PRO A 254 -13.93 29.24 7.30
C PRO A 254 -12.99 29.67 8.44
N GLY A 255 -12.39 30.86 8.33
CA GLY A 255 -11.38 31.33 9.29
C GLY A 255 -11.81 31.31 10.75
N HIS A 256 -13.10 31.49 11.03
CA HIS A 256 -13.68 31.45 12.38
C HIS A 256 -13.80 30.03 12.96
N GLU A 257 -13.69 28.99 12.14
CA GLU A 257 -13.70 27.58 12.56
C GLU A 257 -12.27 27.01 12.71
N LEU A 258 -11.24 27.79 12.39
CA LEU A 258 -9.85 27.38 12.57
C LEU A 258 -9.52 27.36 14.07
N LYS A 259 -8.97 26.23 14.54
CA LYS A 259 -8.49 26.10 15.91
C LYS A 259 -7.09 26.68 16.01
N CYS A 260 -6.98 27.86 16.62
CA CYS A 260 -5.75 28.62 16.74
C CYS A 260 -5.25 28.63 18.18
N ASN A 261 -3.94 28.50 18.34
CA ASN A 261 -3.30 28.68 19.63
C ASN A 261 -3.27 30.18 19.98
N THR A 262 -4.22 30.60 20.81
CA THR A 262 -4.37 32.00 21.25
C THR A 262 -3.27 32.48 22.20
N SER A 263 -2.42 31.57 22.71
CA SER A 263 -1.29 31.92 23.57
C SER A 263 -0.10 32.51 22.80
N LYS A 264 -0.06 32.37 21.48
CA LYS A 264 1.04 32.90 20.66
C LYS A 264 0.88 34.42 20.49
N PRO A 265 1.95 35.22 20.66
CA PRO A 265 1.86 36.69 20.64
C PRO A 265 1.50 37.27 19.26
N TYR A 266 1.65 36.48 18.21
CA TYR A 266 1.31 36.85 16.83
C TYR A 266 -0.04 36.28 16.39
N HIS A 267 -0.87 35.77 17.30
CA HIS A 267 -2.24 35.40 16.96
C HIS A 267 -3.09 36.66 16.70
N SER A 268 -3.72 36.72 15.53
CA SER A 268 -4.67 37.78 15.15
C SER A 268 -5.86 37.17 14.41
N GLY A 269 -6.78 38.01 13.92
CA GLY A 269 -7.89 37.56 13.08
C GLY A 269 -7.47 37.01 11.71
N ASP A 270 -6.28 37.37 11.23
CA ASP A 270 -5.70 36.93 9.95
C ASP A 270 -4.50 35.98 10.10
N THR A 271 -3.89 35.88 11.29
CA THR A 271 -2.81 34.93 11.58
C THR A 271 -3.19 33.94 12.68
N CYS A 272 -3.19 32.66 12.30
CA CYS A 272 -3.52 31.53 13.15
C CYS A 272 -2.32 30.59 13.21
N PHE A 273 -1.69 30.46 14.39
CA PHE A 273 -0.85 29.30 14.64
C PHE A 273 -1.79 28.12 14.97
N PRO A 274 -1.76 27.00 14.23
CA PRO A 274 -2.59 25.85 14.56
C PRO A 274 -2.36 25.44 16.01
N THR A 275 -3.43 25.19 16.78
CA THR A 275 -3.28 24.44 18.04
C THR A 275 -2.64 23.09 17.73
N ASP A 276 -1.80 22.57 18.62
CA ASP A 276 -1.33 21.20 18.48
C ASP A 276 -2.56 20.30 18.33
N PHE A 277 -2.67 19.65 17.17
CA PHE A 277 -3.73 18.68 16.85
C PHE A 277 -3.69 17.43 17.75
N ALA A 278 -2.85 17.47 18.79
CA ALA A 278 -2.74 16.52 19.89
C ALA A 278 -3.78 16.76 21.00
N GLU A 279 -4.72 17.71 20.89
CA GLU A 279 -5.87 17.71 21.81
C GLU A 279 -6.89 16.66 21.36
N GLY A 280 -6.77 15.43 21.90
CA GLY A 280 -7.63 14.28 21.69
C GLY A 280 -9.07 14.64 21.33
N GLN A 281 -9.33 14.68 20.02
CA GLN A 281 -10.61 15.08 19.48
C GLN A 281 -11.65 14.00 19.78
N GLU A 282 -12.90 14.42 19.97
CA GLU A 282 -14.01 13.48 20.02
C GLU A 282 -14.21 12.78 18.67
N TRP A 283 -14.28 11.47 18.70
CA TRP A 283 -14.64 10.66 17.55
C TRP A 283 -15.41 9.41 17.97
N ALA A 284 -16.23 8.93 17.05
CA ALA A 284 -16.96 7.69 17.18
C ALA A 284 -16.61 6.74 16.03
N LEU A 285 -16.69 5.44 16.28
CA LEU A 285 -16.36 4.39 15.31
C LEU A 285 -17.17 4.55 14.02
N ASP A 286 -18.47 4.80 14.15
CA ASP A 286 -19.39 5.03 13.03
C ASP A 286 -19.12 6.33 12.27
N GLN A 287 -18.53 7.34 12.91
CA GLN A 287 -18.13 8.57 12.21
C GLN A 287 -16.85 8.37 11.40
N VAL A 288 -15.88 7.62 11.93
CA VAL A 288 -14.58 7.36 11.28
C VAL A 288 -14.76 6.41 10.09
N PHE A 289 -15.41 5.27 10.30
CA PHE A 289 -15.62 4.26 9.26
C PHE A 289 -16.87 4.54 8.40
N GLY A 290 -17.77 5.40 8.87
CA GLY A 290 -19.04 5.72 8.20
C GLY A 290 -20.15 4.69 8.43
N ARG A 291 -19.91 3.67 9.27
CA ARG A 291 -20.82 2.58 9.63
C ARG A 291 -20.47 2.05 11.03
N SER A 292 -21.47 1.54 11.74
CA SER A 292 -21.27 0.76 12.98
C SER A 292 -20.96 -0.71 12.67
N VAL A 293 -20.45 -1.45 13.65
CA VAL A 293 -20.30 -2.90 13.55
C VAL A 293 -21.69 -3.56 13.60
N GLU A 294 -22.06 -4.36 12.61
CA GLU A 294 -23.35 -5.08 12.60
C GLU A 294 -23.23 -6.44 13.32
N GLY A 295 -23.51 -6.46 14.63
CA GLY A 295 -23.47 -7.66 15.46
C GLY A 295 -22.10 -8.36 15.52
N ALA A 296 -22.05 -9.51 16.20
CA ALA A 296 -20.89 -10.40 16.16
C ALA A 296 -21.04 -11.43 15.02
N CYS A 297 -19.96 -11.80 14.34
CA CYS A 297 -20.01 -12.90 13.37
C CYS A 297 -20.39 -14.21 14.11
N PRO A 298 -21.48 -14.91 13.74
CA PRO A 298 -21.98 -16.08 14.48
C PRO A 298 -21.04 -17.29 14.45
N LEU A 299 -19.97 -17.21 13.64
CA LEU A 299 -18.96 -18.27 13.47
C LEU A 299 -17.76 -18.09 14.40
N THR A 300 -17.63 -16.94 15.06
CA THR A 300 -16.48 -16.66 15.93
C THR A 300 -16.69 -17.19 17.34
N ASP A 301 -15.59 -17.38 18.06
CA ASP A 301 -15.60 -17.79 19.46
C ASP A 301 -16.35 -16.73 20.30
N PRO A 302 -17.44 -17.11 20.99
CA PRO A 302 -18.17 -16.16 21.86
C PRO A 302 -17.32 -15.63 23.01
N ASP A 303 -16.24 -16.31 23.41
CA ASP A 303 -15.37 -15.89 24.51
C ASP A 303 -14.32 -14.84 24.08
N VAL A 304 -14.14 -14.65 22.78
CA VAL A 304 -13.18 -13.68 22.23
C VAL A 304 -13.87 -12.36 21.92
N PRO A 305 -13.50 -11.25 22.57
CA PRO A 305 -14.10 -9.96 22.28
C PRO A 305 -13.60 -9.41 20.93
N PRO A 306 -14.52 -9.07 20.00
CA PRO A 306 -14.17 -8.71 18.63
C PRO A 306 -13.56 -7.31 18.49
N VAL A 307 -13.76 -6.39 19.44
CA VAL A 307 -13.23 -5.01 19.35
C VAL A 307 -12.45 -4.67 20.59
N CYS A 308 -11.21 -4.25 20.40
CA CYS A 308 -10.29 -3.80 21.44
C CYS A 308 -9.75 -2.40 21.11
N ILE A 309 -9.42 -1.65 22.15
CA ILE A 309 -8.80 -0.33 22.04
C ILE A 309 -7.66 -0.18 23.05
N GLN A 310 -6.53 0.35 22.58
CA GLN A 310 -5.34 0.63 23.38
C GLN A 310 -5.39 2.06 23.89
N VAL A 311 -5.99 2.23 25.06
CA VAL A 311 -6.01 3.51 25.81
C VAL A 311 -5.84 3.22 27.29
N PRO A 312 -5.28 4.17 28.06
CA PRO A 312 -5.24 4.06 29.52
C PRO A 312 -6.65 3.83 30.10
N HIS A 313 -6.75 3.02 31.16
CA HIS A 313 -8.04 2.77 31.84
C HIS A 313 -8.66 4.03 32.46
N SER A 314 -7.85 5.07 32.69
CA SER A 314 -8.30 6.39 33.13
C SER A 314 -9.04 7.16 32.04
N ARG A 315 -8.93 6.78 30.77
CA ARG A 315 -9.61 7.43 29.65
C ARG A 315 -11.10 7.04 29.62
N ASP A 316 -11.98 8.03 29.52
CA ASP A 316 -13.41 7.77 29.37
C ASP A 316 -13.74 7.24 27.97
N ILE A 317 -14.59 6.23 27.86
CA ILE A 317 -15.16 5.71 26.62
C ILE A 317 -16.64 5.42 26.83
N TYR A 318 -17.46 5.75 25.84
CA TYR A 318 -18.86 5.35 25.79
C TYR A 318 -19.07 4.32 24.68
N THR A 319 -19.94 3.35 24.93
CA THR A 319 -20.32 2.33 23.95
C THR A 319 -21.83 2.25 23.81
N THR A 320 -22.28 1.56 22.76
CA THR A 320 -23.70 1.20 22.65
C THR A 320 -24.16 0.35 23.85
N ALA A 321 -25.43 0.47 24.20
CA ALA A 321 -26.01 -0.25 25.33
C ALA A 321 -25.93 -1.78 25.11
N GLY A 322 -25.57 -2.53 26.17
CA GLY A 322 -25.48 -3.99 26.12
C GLY A 322 -24.10 -4.54 25.79
N ALA A 323 -23.11 -3.71 25.45
CA ALA A 323 -21.72 -4.15 25.34
C ALA A 323 -21.09 -4.34 26.74
N SER A 324 -20.35 -5.43 26.94
CA SER A 324 -19.58 -5.67 28.17
C SER A 324 -18.11 -5.32 27.97
N GLU A 325 -17.50 -4.62 28.93
CA GLU A 325 -16.11 -4.20 28.91
C GLU A 325 -15.22 -5.23 29.63
N ILE A 326 -14.12 -5.62 29.00
CA ILE A 326 -13.07 -6.48 29.55
C ILE A 326 -11.78 -5.67 29.57
N LYS A 327 -11.27 -5.38 30.76
CA LYS A 327 -10.04 -4.60 30.95
C LYS A 327 -8.82 -5.51 31.02
N SER A 328 -7.75 -5.16 30.29
CA SER A 328 -6.51 -5.93 30.37
C SER A 328 -5.79 -5.68 31.71
N PRO A 329 -5.05 -6.67 32.24
CA PRO A 329 -4.33 -6.51 33.51
C PRO A 329 -3.28 -5.40 33.50
N GLY A 330 -2.75 -5.06 32.33
CA GLY A 330 -1.67 -4.08 32.15
C GLY A 330 -2.11 -2.62 32.10
N GLY A 331 -3.39 -2.29 32.29
CA GLY A 331 -3.86 -0.91 32.38
C GLY A 331 -3.92 -0.10 31.06
N GLY A 332 -3.40 -0.66 29.96
CA GLY A 332 -3.24 0.03 28.67
C GLY A 332 -4.16 -0.44 27.54
N SER A 333 -5.07 -1.38 27.81
CA SER A 333 -6.05 -1.81 26.81
C SER A 333 -7.34 -2.33 27.43
N ARG A 334 -8.39 -2.33 26.62
CA ARG A 334 -9.70 -2.91 26.95
C ARG A 334 -10.38 -3.41 25.69
N CYS A 335 -11.24 -4.41 25.86
CA CYS A 335 -11.96 -5.06 24.79
C CYS A 335 -13.46 -5.12 25.13
N TYR A 336 -14.29 -5.27 24.11
CA TYR A 336 -15.74 -5.20 24.22
C TYR A 336 -16.40 -6.42 23.60
N GLN A 337 -17.29 -7.06 24.36
CA GLN A 337 -18.21 -8.04 23.81
C GLN A 337 -19.39 -7.33 23.16
N ILE A 338 -19.74 -7.73 21.94
CA ILE A 338 -20.81 -7.10 21.16
C ILE A 338 -22.09 -7.95 21.27
N PRO A 339 -23.27 -7.34 21.54
CA PRO A 339 -24.54 -8.04 21.52
C PRO A 339 -24.90 -8.50 20.09
N SER A 340 -25.51 -9.68 19.97
CA SER A 340 -25.65 -10.37 18.66
C SER A 340 -26.57 -9.68 17.64
N ASN A 341 -27.51 -8.82 18.07
CA ASN A 341 -28.57 -8.28 17.20
C ASN A 341 -28.53 -6.76 16.98
N ASP A 342 -27.74 -6.02 17.76
CA ASP A 342 -27.70 -4.55 17.69
C ASP A 342 -26.37 -4.06 17.13
N GLY A 343 -26.40 -2.88 16.50
CA GLY A 343 -25.19 -2.23 16.02
C GLY A 343 -24.28 -1.83 17.19
N PHE A 344 -22.98 -2.01 17.02
CA PHE A 344 -21.97 -1.56 17.99
C PHE A 344 -21.19 -0.35 17.46
N SER A 345 -21.13 0.68 18.31
CA SER A 345 -20.24 1.83 18.12
C SER A 345 -19.57 2.17 19.44
N LEU A 346 -18.35 2.68 19.31
CA LEU A 346 -17.51 3.14 20.41
C LEU A 346 -17.24 4.63 20.20
N ILE A 347 -17.38 5.41 21.27
CA ILE A 347 -17.18 6.86 21.28
C ILE A 347 -16.03 7.17 22.25
N LEU A 348 -14.99 7.81 21.72
CA LEU A 348 -13.92 8.39 22.52
C LEU A 348 -14.22 9.90 22.68
N PRO A 349 -14.78 10.35 23.82
CA PRO A 349 -15.12 11.75 24.05
C PRO A 349 -13.88 12.63 24.15
N ARG A 350 -14.03 13.95 23.98
CA ARG A 350 -12.95 14.90 24.27
C ARG A 350 -12.50 14.79 25.73
N MET A 351 -11.20 14.88 26.00
CA MET A 351 -10.69 14.91 27.38
C MET A 351 -11.06 16.21 28.08
N SER A 352 -11.63 16.09 29.28
CA SER A 352 -11.81 17.23 30.18
C SER A 352 -10.47 17.58 30.82
N ARG A 353 -9.90 18.74 30.47
CA ARG A 353 -8.69 19.30 31.12
C ARG A 353 -9.00 20.23 32.29
N GLU A 354 -10.27 20.50 32.54
CA GLU A 354 -10.75 21.40 33.59
C GLU A 354 -11.70 20.65 34.54
N GLY A 355 -11.66 21.02 35.82
CA GLY A 355 -12.53 20.44 36.86
C GLY A 355 -11.82 19.44 37.79
N PRO A 356 -12.55 18.86 38.75
CA PRO A 356 -11.99 17.96 39.77
C PRO A 356 -11.47 16.64 39.18
N ASP A 357 -11.98 16.21 38.03
CA ASP A 357 -11.58 14.99 37.31
C ASP A 357 -10.73 15.30 36.06
N ALA A 358 -10.00 16.43 36.07
CA ALA A 358 -9.17 16.85 34.94
C ALA A 358 -8.12 15.79 34.58
N LYS A 359 -8.10 15.41 33.30
CA LYS A 359 -7.18 14.42 32.74
C LYS A 359 -5.87 15.07 32.31
N THR A 360 -4.78 14.33 32.44
CA THR A 360 -3.42 14.74 32.04
C THR A 360 -3.03 14.14 30.69
N ASP A 361 -1.91 14.59 30.10
CA ASP A 361 -1.41 14.02 28.84
C ASP A 361 -1.06 12.52 28.98
N ALA A 362 -0.72 12.05 30.19
CA ALA A 362 -0.51 10.64 30.47
C ALA A 362 -1.80 9.80 30.39
N ASP A 363 -2.97 10.43 30.49
CA ASP A 363 -4.26 9.78 30.35
C ASP A 363 -4.75 9.74 28.89
N GLU A 364 -4.04 10.42 27.98
CA GLU A 364 -4.48 10.57 26.58
C GLU A 364 -4.13 9.35 25.73
N LEU A 365 -2.86 8.96 25.73
CA LEU A 365 -2.32 7.91 24.87
C LEU A 365 -1.48 6.94 25.71
N VAL A 366 -1.49 5.66 25.29
CA VAL A 366 -0.50 4.70 25.78
C VAL A 366 0.86 5.05 25.18
N PRO A 367 1.96 5.09 25.96
CA PRO A 367 3.29 5.34 25.44
C PRO A 367 3.64 4.41 24.27
N LEU A 368 4.20 4.98 23.21
CA LEU A 368 4.58 4.23 22.02
C LEU A 368 5.88 3.46 22.28
N ALA A 369 5.91 2.19 21.88
CA ALA A 369 7.13 1.41 21.90
C ALA A 369 8.14 1.97 20.88
N SER A 370 9.40 2.10 21.27
CA SER A 370 10.48 2.47 20.33
C SER A 370 10.74 1.30 19.39
N PRO A 371 10.86 1.54 18.06
CA PRO A 371 11.25 0.49 17.13
C PRO A 371 12.71 0.05 17.41
N PRO A 372 13.04 -1.21 17.11
CA PRO A 372 14.40 -1.74 17.28
C PRO A 372 15.42 -1.12 16.31
N LEU A 373 14.98 -0.62 15.15
CA LEU A 373 15.84 -0.03 14.12
C LEU A 373 15.05 0.99 13.31
N TYR A 374 15.66 2.14 13.01
CA TYR A 374 15.19 3.06 11.97
C TYR A 374 16.01 2.87 10.70
N ALA A 375 15.33 2.91 9.55
CA ALA A 375 15.98 2.73 8.25
C ALA A 375 15.42 3.69 7.21
N GLU A 376 16.31 4.34 6.48
CA GLU A 376 15.99 5.22 5.37
C GLU A 376 16.87 4.89 4.16
N ARG A 377 16.32 5.02 2.95
CA ARG A 377 17.02 4.70 1.71
C ARG A 377 16.81 5.82 0.70
N SER A 378 17.87 6.26 0.05
CA SER A 378 17.86 7.36 -0.92
C SER A 378 18.85 7.14 -2.07
N LEU A 379 18.61 7.83 -3.19
CA LEU A 379 19.54 7.86 -4.31
C LEU A 379 20.59 8.97 -4.10
N MET A 380 21.82 8.69 -4.51
CA MET A 380 22.96 9.61 -4.51
C MET A 380 23.44 9.88 -5.94
N GLY A 381 24.09 11.04 -6.12
CA GLY A 381 24.73 11.42 -7.37
C GLY A 381 23.84 12.26 -8.28
N HIS A 382 24.38 12.58 -9.46
CA HIS A 382 23.70 13.33 -10.52
C HIS A 382 23.90 12.63 -11.86
N GLY A 383 22.86 12.60 -12.69
CA GLY A 383 22.87 11.96 -13.99
C GLY A 383 21.83 10.83 -14.11
N GLN A 384 21.71 10.29 -15.32
CA GLN A 384 20.75 9.21 -15.65
C GLN A 384 21.43 7.88 -16.02
N GLU A 385 22.77 7.84 -16.05
CA GLU A 385 23.56 6.65 -16.40
C GLU A 385 24.21 6.00 -15.17
N ARG A 386 24.76 6.80 -14.25
CA ARG A 386 25.43 6.33 -13.03
C ARG A 386 24.87 7.06 -11.83
N GLY A 387 24.83 6.35 -10.71
CA GLY A 387 24.39 6.89 -9.42
C GLY A 387 24.89 6.03 -8.27
N GLY A 388 24.43 6.36 -7.07
CA GLY A 388 24.64 5.52 -5.90
C GLY A 388 23.36 5.38 -5.09
N VAL A 389 23.36 4.41 -4.18
CA VAL A 389 22.31 4.24 -3.17
C VAL A 389 22.94 4.47 -1.81
N GLN A 390 22.24 5.22 -0.96
CA GLN A 390 22.58 5.39 0.44
C GLN A 390 21.45 4.85 1.31
N THR A 391 21.80 3.96 2.23
CA THR A 391 20.91 3.46 3.26
C THR A 391 21.44 3.91 4.63
N ILE A 392 20.61 4.64 5.38
CA ILE A 392 20.92 5.12 6.73
C ILE A 392 20.18 4.23 7.72
N LEU A 393 20.91 3.63 8.65
CA LEU A 393 20.41 2.66 9.62
C LEU A 393 20.76 3.15 11.02
N THR A 394 19.75 3.44 11.84
CA THR A 394 19.94 4.02 13.18
C THR A 394 19.47 3.04 14.23
N ASN A 395 20.35 2.68 15.16
CA ASN A 395 20.02 1.88 16.34
C ASN A 395 19.73 2.81 17.54
N PRO A 396 18.46 2.91 17.97
CA PRO A 396 18.09 3.76 19.10
C PRO A 396 18.40 3.15 20.47
N SER A 397 18.74 1.85 20.53
CA SER A 397 19.04 1.19 21.81
C SER A 397 20.32 1.74 22.42
N PRO A 398 20.33 2.12 23.71
CA PRO A 398 21.53 2.67 24.36
C PRO A 398 22.59 1.61 24.66
N ASP A 399 22.21 0.34 24.76
CA ASP A 399 23.03 -0.73 25.32
C ASP A 399 23.04 -2.02 24.49
N ALA A 400 22.06 -2.24 23.60
CA ALA A 400 21.96 -3.44 22.78
C ALA A 400 22.38 -3.17 21.32
N ALA A 401 23.27 -4.02 20.81
CA ALA A 401 23.55 -4.09 19.38
C ALA A 401 22.41 -4.81 18.66
N VAL A 402 22.08 -4.37 17.44
CA VAL A 402 21.03 -4.98 16.62
C VAL A 402 21.67 -5.70 15.44
N GLU A 403 21.30 -6.97 15.25
CA GLU A 403 21.76 -7.80 14.14
C GLU A 403 20.56 -8.10 13.23
N PHE A 404 20.74 -7.94 11.92
CA PHE A 404 19.67 -8.12 10.95
C PHE A 404 20.22 -8.55 9.58
N VAL A 405 19.33 -9.06 8.75
CA VAL A 405 19.59 -9.32 7.33
C VAL A 405 18.98 -8.18 6.52
N TYR A 406 19.79 -7.52 5.70
CA TYR A 406 19.37 -6.53 4.73
C TYR A 406 19.29 -7.18 3.35
N PHE A 407 18.08 -7.30 2.80
CA PHE A 407 17.81 -7.85 1.48
C PHE A 407 17.34 -6.79 0.51
N GLU A 408 17.98 -6.76 -0.64
CA GLU A 408 17.72 -5.81 -1.69
C GLU A 408 17.61 -6.52 -3.04
N THR A 409 16.51 -6.23 -3.74
CA THR A 409 16.26 -6.67 -5.11
C THR A 409 16.27 -5.45 -6.03
N LEU A 410 17.12 -5.49 -7.05
CA LEU A 410 17.26 -4.40 -8.02
C LEU A 410 16.94 -4.92 -9.44
N PRO A 411 16.30 -4.10 -10.29
CA PRO A 411 16.01 -4.49 -11.66
C PRO A 411 17.29 -4.89 -12.42
N TRP A 412 17.15 -5.76 -13.43
CA TRP A 412 18.29 -6.26 -14.22
C TRP A 412 19.08 -5.14 -14.92
N PHE A 413 18.43 -4.02 -15.20
CA PHE A 413 19.04 -2.86 -15.83
C PHE A 413 19.80 -1.96 -14.86
N MET A 414 19.71 -2.20 -13.55
CA MET A 414 20.44 -1.49 -12.50
C MET A 414 21.56 -2.39 -11.97
N ARG A 415 22.79 -2.17 -12.44
CA ARG A 415 23.95 -3.00 -12.12
C ARG A 415 24.76 -2.35 -11.01
N ILE A 416 24.94 -3.07 -9.91
CA ILE A 416 25.71 -2.56 -8.77
C ILE A 416 27.18 -2.95 -8.87
N TYR A 417 28.03 -2.10 -8.30
CA TYR A 417 29.45 -2.35 -8.18
C TYR A 417 29.79 -2.76 -6.75
N LEU A 418 29.84 -4.05 -6.45
CA LEU A 418 30.05 -4.53 -5.07
C LEU A 418 31.35 -3.99 -4.42
N HIS A 419 32.39 -3.72 -5.22
CA HIS A 419 33.65 -3.11 -4.74
C HIS A 419 33.50 -1.67 -4.23
N THR A 420 32.37 -1.01 -4.51
CA THR A 420 32.04 0.34 -4.01
C THR A 420 31.20 0.30 -2.73
N LEU A 421 30.82 -0.89 -2.25
CA LEU A 421 30.10 -1.06 -1.00
C LEU A 421 30.96 -0.53 0.15
N ARG A 422 30.48 0.51 0.84
CA ARG A 422 31.16 1.15 1.97
C ARG A 422 30.19 1.33 3.11
N THR A 423 30.73 1.27 4.32
CA THR A 423 30.00 1.54 5.57
C THR A 423 30.69 2.66 6.34
N ARG A 424 29.90 3.53 6.97
CA ARG A 424 30.37 4.58 7.87
C ARG A 424 29.54 4.58 9.14
N ILE A 425 30.17 4.58 10.31
CA ILE A 425 29.50 4.64 11.61
C ILE A 425 29.59 6.05 12.18
N GLU A 426 28.51 6.51 12.80
CA GLU A 426 28.40 7.76 13.56
C GLU A 426 27.81 7.42 14.94
N TYR A 427 28.55 7.67 16.02
CA TYR A 427 28.09 7.43 17.39
C TYR A 427 27.40 8.68 17.96
N TYR A 428 26.32 8.50 18.73
CA TYR A 428 25.74 9.60 19.48
C TYR A 428 26.64 9.96 20.68
N PRO A 429 26.89 11.24 20.97
CA PRO A 429 27.60 11.62 22.18
C PRO A 429 26.77 11.17 23.40
N PRO A 430 27.39 10.57 24.44
CA PRO A 430 26.67 10.20 25.65
C PRO A 430 26.12 11.47 26.31
N HIS A 431 24.80 11.53 26.50
CA HIS A 431 24.13 12.64 27.20
C HIS A 431 24.76 12.84 28.59
N GLN A 432 25.55 13.90 28.76
CA GLN A 432 25.89 14.39 30.09
C GLN A 432 24.64 15.01 30.71
N GLY A 433 24.13 14.41 31.78
CA GLY A 433 22.96 14.93 32.51
C GLY A 433 23.24 16.35 33.01
N GLN A 434 22.51 17.33 32.48
CA GLN A 434 22.48 18.67 33.03
C GLN A 434 21.23 18.84 33.90
N SER A 435 21.43 18.66 35.20
CA SER A 435 20.61 19.27 36.25
C SER A 435 20.85 20.78 36.24
N GLN A 436 20.04 21.55 35.50
CA GLN A 436 20.06 23.01 35.63
C GLN A 436 19.14 23.45 36.77
N SER A 437 19.78 23.82 37.88
CA SER A 437 19.20 24.68 38.91
C SER A 437 19.12 26.10 38.32
N GLN A 438 17.90 26.61 38.15
CA GLN A 438 17.64 28.00 37.78
C GLN A 438 17.97 28.91 38.97
N GLN A 439 19.07 29.65 38.89
CA GLN A 439 19.23 30.90 39.62
C GLN A 439 18.95 32.07 38.68
N ILE A 440 18.00 32.89 39.11
CA ILE A 440 17.53 34.11 38.46
C ILE A 440 18.62 35.18 38.61
N GLY A 441 19.16 35.62 37.48
CA GLY A 441 20.03 36.80 37.36
C GLY A 441 19.45 37.73 36.31
N THR A 442 18.87 38.83 36.76
CA THR A 442 18.40 39.96 35.98
C THR A 442 19.58 40.69 35.34
N GLU A 443 19.56 40.90 34.03
CA GLU A 443 20.13 42.11 33.42
C GLU A 443 19.64 42.31 31.98
N ALA A 444 19.33 43.57 31.68
CA ALA A 444 18.70 44.04 30.46
C ALA A 444 19.74 44.55 29.47
N GLY A 445 19.47 44.36 28.17
CA GLY A 445 19.87 45.36 27.16
C GLY A 445 20.50 44.82 25.88
N THR A 446 19.91 45.29 24.78
CA THR A 446 20.46 45.51 23.44
C THR A 446 20.35 44.40 22.38
N ALA A 447 19.67 44.80 21.32
CA ALA A 447 19.39 44.08 20.09
C ALA A 447 20.61 44.05 19.16
N GLY A 448 20.79 42.93 18.46
CA GLY A 448 21.73 42.83 17.35
C GLY A 448 21.74 41.45 16.70
N ALA A 449 21.40 41.44 15.40
CA ALA A 449 21.73 40.45 14.38
C ALA A 449 21.33 38.97 14.57
N ALA A 450 20.48 38.52 13.65
CA ALA A 450 20.22 37.12 13.36
C ALA A 450 21.48 36.47 12.77
N ASP A 451 22.06 35.51 13.49
CA ASP A 451 23.07 34.59 12.96
C ASP A 451 22.50 33.17 12.90
N GLN A 452 22.70 32.57 11.73
CA GLN A 452 22.38 31.21 11.39
C GLN A 452 23.12 30.26 12.34
N GLN A 453 22.40 29.56 13.21
CA GLN A 453 22.98 28.47 13.99
C GLN A 453 23.22 27.28 13.06
N GLN A 454 24.45 27.22 12.57
CA GLN A 454 25.12 26.03 12.06
C GLN A 454 24.99 24.92 13.11
N GLN A 455 24.45 23.78 12.66
CA GLN A 455 24.56 22.50 13.35
C GLN A 455 26.04 22.24 13.66
N GLN A 456 26.37 22.12 14.94
CA GLN A 456 27.72 21.82 15.41
C GLN A 456 28.15 20.41 14.98
N PRO A 457 29.45 20.16 14.76
CA PRO A 457 29.91 19.04 13.97
C PRO A 457 29.88 17.72 14.75
N PHE A 458 29.25 16.71 14.15
CA PHE A 458 29.43 15.30 14.49
C PHE A 458 30.92 14.93 14.39
N THR A 459 31.46 14.29 15.43
CA THR A 459 32.79 13.69 15.37
C THR A 459 32.77 12.48 14.43
N SER A 460 33.13 12.70 13.17
CA SER A 460 33.38 11.61 12.22
C SER A 460 34.76 11.01 12.50
N THR A 461 34.82 9.85 13.13
CA THR A 461 36.01 9.00 13.07
C THR A 461 36.05 8.39 11.68
N SER A 462 36.71 9.06 10.73
CA SER A 462 37.11 8.47 9.46
C SER A 462 38.39 7.66 9.68
N GLY A 463 38.30 6.33 9.61
CA GLY A 463 39.48 5.49 9.78
C GLY A 463 39.24 4.03 9.43
N GLY A 464 39.06 3.72 8.15
CA GLY A 464 39.66 2.58 7.41
C GLY A 464 39.64 1.12 7.89
N GLU A 465 39.30 0.77 9.14
CA GLU A 465 39.47 -0.60 9.66
C GLU A 465 38.21 -1.25 10.28
N ASP A 466 37.12 -0.49 10.53
CA ASP A 466 35.91 -1.02 11.19
C ASP A 466 34.86 -1.65 10.24
N SER A 467 35.06 -1.60 8.91
CA SER A 467 34.02 -2.04 7.95
C SER A 467 33.73 -3.54 7.99
N THR A 468 34.73 -4.36 8.36
CA THR A 468 34.63 -5.82 8.45
C THR A 468 33.81 -6.31 9.64
N ASP A 469 33.60 -5.45 10.65
CA ASP A 469 32.83 -5.80 11.85
C ASP A 469 31.32 -5.49 11.71
N ILE A 470 30.94 -4.64 10.76
CA ILE A 470 29.54 -4.27 10.52
C ILE A 470 28.87 -5.30 9.61
N VAL A 471 29.45 -5.52 8.42
CA VAL A 471 28.92 -6.48 7.44
C VAL A 471 29.61 -7.82 7.67
N ARG A 472 28.86 -8.76 8.25
CA ARG A 472 29.35 -10.09 8.65
C ARG A 472 29.34 -11.10 7.50
N GLU A 473 28.34 -11.01 6.64
CA GLU A 473 28.14 -11.95 5.54
C GLU A 473 27.51 -11.22 4.34
N ILE A 474 27.91 -11.63 3.13
CA ILE A 474 27.39 -11.09 1.88
C ILE A 474 26.99 -12.26 0.99
N TYR A 475 25.73 -12.28 0.59
CA TYR A 475 25.25 -13.10 -0.52
C TYR A 475 24.90 -12.18 -1.69
N TYR A 476 25.52 -12.42 -2.84
CA TYR A 476 25.33 -11.60 -4.02
C TYR A 476 25.05 -12.49 -5.24
N ARG A 477 23.94 -12.21 -5.90
CA ARG A 477 23.57 -12.80 -7.18
C ARG A 477 23.45 -11.67 -8.22
N PRO A 478 24.38 -11.59 -9.20
CA PRO A 478 24.40 -10.50 -10.16
C PRO A 478 23.20 -10.53 -11.11
N ALA A 479 22.80 -9.35 -11.58
CA ALA A 479 21.84 -9.22 -12.67
C ALA A 479 22.33 -9.88 -13.96
N LEU A 480 21.40 -10.46 -14.71
CA LEU A 480 21.58 -10.91 -16.09
C LEU A 480 20.63 -10.14 -16.98
N ASP A 481 21.17 -9.52 -18.04
CA ASP A 481 20.43 -8.65 -18.96
C ASP A 481 19.14 -9.31 -19.45
N ARG A 482 17.98 -8.70 -19.15
CA ARG A 482 16.62 -9.18 -19.49
C ARG A 482 16.23 -10.58 -19.00
N VAL A 483 17.04 -11.20 -18.14
CA VAL A 483 16.78 -12.54 -17.60
C VAL A 483 16.48 -12.47 -16.11
N ARG A 484 17.28 -11.73 -15.34
CA ARG A 484 17.17 -11.71 -13.87
C ARG A 484 17.70 -10.42 -13.26
N GLY A 485 17.00 -9.90 -12.25
CA GLY A 485 17.48 -8.81 -11.40
C GLY A 485 18.70 -9.15 -10.54
N THR A 486 19.24 -8.14 -9.88
CA THR A 486 20.28 -8.29 -8.85
C THR A 486 19.62 -8.65 -7.52
N GLN A 487 20.19 -9.61 -6.80
CA GLN A 487 19.85 -9.93 -5.42
C GLN A 487 21.09 -9.71 -4.55
N LEU A 488 20.93 -8.88 -3.52
CA LEU A 488 21.95 -8.59 -2.53
C LEU A 488 21.38 -8.86 -1.15
N GLU A 489 22.03 -9.71 -0.37
CA GLU A 489 21.71 -9.93 1.03
C GLU A 489 22.95 -9.70 1.88
N LEU A 490 22.83 -8.86 2.90
CA LEU A 490 23.90 -8.50 3.83
C LEU A 490 23.48 -8.86 5.25
N ARG A 491 24.29 -9.64 5.96
CA ARG A 491 24.12 -9.82 7.40
C ARG A 491 24.87 -8.69 8.11
N VAL A 492 24.13 -7.81 8.78
CA VAL A 492 24.65 -6.55 9.33
C VAL A 492 24.46 -6.52 10.84
N ARG A 493 25.48 -6.06 11.56
CA ARG A 493 25.42 -5.82 13.01
C ARG A 493 25.76 -4.38 13.33
N ILE A 494 24.81 -3.65 13.91
CA ILE A 494 24.96 -2.24 14.26
C ILE A 494 25.13 -2.09 15.78
N PRO A 495 26.18 -1.38 16.26
CA PRO A 495 26.39 -1.11 17.67
C PRO A 495 25.23 -0.32 18.34
N PRO A 496 25.12 -0.35 19.68
CA PRO A 496 24.18 0.51 20.40
C PRO A 496 24.45 2.00 20.15
N ALA A 497 23.41 2.82 20.23
CA ALA A 497 23.46 4.28 20.13
C ALA A 497 24.33 4.76 18.95
N SER A 498 24.11 4.18 17.78
CA SER A 498 24.89 4.49 16.58
C SER A 498 24.03 4.55 15.33
N ARG A 499 24.54 5.28 14.35
CA ARG A 499 24.00 5.39 12.99
C ARG A 499 25.02 4.86 11.99
N VAL A 500 24.61 3.92 11.16
CA VAL A 500 25.43 3.34 10.10
C VAL A 500 24.89 3.78 8.75
N VAL A 501 25.77 4.30 7.91
CA VAL A 501 25.48 4.68 6.54
C VAL A 501 26.13 3.65 5.61
N LEU A 502 25.30 2.89 4.90
CA LEU A 502 25.69 1.93 3.87
C LEU A 502 25.56 2.60 2.51
N THR A 503 26.60 2.55 1.68
CA THR A 503 26.58 3.13 0.34
C THR A 503 27.15 2.19 -0.70
N TYR A 504 26.58 2.16 -1.89
CA TYR A 504 27.16 1.51 -3.07
C TYR A 504 26.78 2.25 -4.34
N ASP A 505 27.60 2.13 -5.38
CA ASP A 505 27.39 2.73 -6.68
C ASP A 505 26.75 1.75 -7.66
N PHE A 506 26.00 2.29 -8.63
CA PHE A 506 25.38 1.54 -9.70
C PHE A 506 25.49 2.25 -11.04
N GLU A 507 25.34 1.47 -12.11
CA GLU A 507 25.12 1.94 -13.48
C GLU A 507 23.77 1.45 -14.01
N VAL A 508 23.22 2.18 -14.98
CA VAL A 508 21.99 1.80 -15.67
C VAL A 508 22.29 1.39 -17.10
N THR A 509 21.72 0.27 -17.54
CA THR A 509 21.74 -0.16 -18.94
C THR A 509 20.65 0.53 -19.77
N ILE A 510 20.94 0.76 -21.05
CA ILE A 510 19.97 1.32 -22.00
C ILE A 510 18.82 0.33 -22.24
N LEU A 511 17.60 0.83 -22.09
CA LEU A 511 16.36 0.11 -22.37
C LEU A 511 15.92 0.30 -23.82
N ARG A 512 15.24 -0.71 -24.37
CA ARG A 512 14.53 -0.64 -25.65
C ARG A 512 13.28 0.22 -25.49
N TYR A 513 12.81 0.88 -26.55
CA TYR A 513 11.60 1.70 -26.48
C TYR A 513 10.36 0.92 -26.00
N THR A 514 10.30 -0.39 -26.29
CA THR A 514 9.22 -1.29 -25.85
C THR A 514 9.29 -1.69 -24.37
N GLU A 515 10.42 -1.43 -23.71
CA GLU A 515 10.65 -1.77 -22.30
C GLU A 515 10.24 -0.61 -21.36
N TYR A 516 9.96 0.57 -21.93
CA TYR A 516 9.45 1.70 -21.17
C TYR A 516 7.97 1.50 -20.82
N PRO A 517 7.57 1.88 -19.60
CA PRO A 517 6.15 1.94 -19.25
C PRO A 517 5.44 3.02 -20.09
N PRO A 518 4.09 2.98 -20.19
CA PRO A 518 3.32 3.95 -20.98
C PRO A 518 3.59 5.42 -20.64
N ASP A 519 3.94 5.71 -19.38
CA ASP A 519 4.49 6.99 -18.95
C ASP A 519 5.97 6.83 -18.57
N ALA A 520 6.83 7.03 -19.56
CA ALA A 520 8.27 6.93 -19.43
C ALA A 520 8.89 8.09 -18.63
N ASN A 521 8.24 9.26 -18.58
CA ASN A 521 8.77 10.46 -17.93
C ASN A 521 8.74 10.36 -16.40
N ARG A 522 7.81 9.56 -15.85
CA ARG A 522 7.74 9.29 -14.41
C ARG A 522 8.97 8.57 -13.87
N GLY A 523 9.61 7.72 -14.68
CA GLY A 523 10.70 6.84 -14.25
C GLY A 523 10.25 5.46 -13.77
N PHE A 524 11.20 4.71 -13.20
CA PHE A 524 11.06 3.31 -12.80
C PHE A 524 11.10 3.17 -11.26
N ASP A 525 10.13 2.46 -10.71
CA ASP A 525 10.13 2.13 -9.28
C ASP A 525 11.08 0.98 -9.00
N VAL A 526 12.01 1.19 -8.08
CA VAL A 526 12.87 0.17 -7.49
C VAL A 526 12.25 -0.25 -6.16
N ALA A 527 12.13 -1.55 -5.95
CA ALA A 527 11.51 -2.11 -4.76
C ALA A 527 12.21 -1.65 -3.47
N ALA A 528 11.44 -1.64 -2.38
CA ALA A 528 11.97 -1.45 -1.04
C ALA A 528 12.98 -2.56 -0.70
N ALA A 529 14.03 -2.21 0.04
CA ALA A 529 14.83 -3.20 0.74
C ALA A 529 14.07 -3.74 1.96
N VAL A 530 14.18 -5.05 2.18
CA VAL A 530 13.63 -5.80 3.31
C VAL A 530 14.70 -5.93 4.37
N ILE A 531 14.38 -5.57 5.61
CA ILE A 531 15.25 -5.75 6.76
C ILE A 531 14.57 -6.71 7.73
N THR A 532 15.21 -7.85 7.98
CA THR A 532 14.75 -8.90 8.91
C THR A 532 15.64 -8.90 10.13
N ILE A 533 15.11 -8.48 11.28
CA ILE A 533 15.84 -8.40 12.55
C ILE A 533 15.96 -9.80 13.15
N LEU A 534 17.18 -10.18 13.52
CA LEU A 534 17.49 -11.50 14.03
C LEU A 534 17.43 -11.52 15.56
N GLU A 535 16.84 -12.58 16.10
CA GLU A 535 16.82 -12.81 17.53
C GLU A 535 18.23 -13.07 18.05
N LYS A 536 18.56 -12.51 19.22
CA LYS A 536 19.82 -12.81 19.92
C LYS A 536 19.71 -14.24 20.44
N GLY A 537 20.28 -15.21 19.72
CA GLY A 537 20.38 -16.58 20.21
C GLY A 537 20.91 -16.54 21.64
N SER A 538 20.16 -17.15 22.57
CA SER A 538 20.65 -17.39 23.93
C SER A 538 22.05 -17.97 23.79
N SER A 539 23.03 -17.31 24.40
CA SER A 539 24.42 -17.74 24.42
C SER A 539 24.49 -19.26 24.60
N PRO A 540 25.30 -20.01 23.83
CA PRO A 540 25.46 -21.42 24.10
C PRO A 540 25.94 -21.55 25.54
N SER A 541 25.12 -22.13 26.40
CA SER A 541 25.57 -22.67 27.68
C SER A 541 26.76 -23.57 27.38
N ALA A 542 27.85 -23.37 28.11
CA ALA A 542 29.19 -23.88 27.83
C ALA A 542 29.35 -25.42 27.98
N ASP A 543 28.29 -26.20 27.74
CA ASP A 543 28.23 -27.65 27.94
C ASP A 543 27.75 -28.41 26.69
N ASP A 544 28.07 -27.94 25.48
CA ASP A 544 27.80 -28.74 24.27
C ASP A 544 29.11 -29.16 23.58
N ASN A 545 29.45 -30.43 23.79
CA ASN A 545 30.60 -31.09 23.20
C ASN A 545 30.36 -31.31 21.71
N GLY A 546 31.02 -30.51 20.89
CA GLY A 546 31.54 -30.87 19.56
C GLY A 546 30.71 -31.84 18.73
N ASN A 547 29.63 -31.33 18.10
CA ASN A 547 29.19 -31.85 16.82
C ASN A 547 28.65 -30.67 15.98
N GLY A 548 29.31 -30.40 14.85
CA GLY A 548 29.07 -29.23 14.01
C GLY A 548 27.77 -29.30 13.21
N GLY A 549 26.64 -29.10 13.88
CA GLY A 549 25.36 -28.75 13.25
C GLY A 549 25.34 -27.27 12.90
N LYS A 550 25.14 -26.94 11.62
CA LYS A 550 24.96 -25.57 11.11
C LYS A 550 23.87 -24.85 11.91
N ASP A 551 24.19 -23.61 12.30
CA ASP A 551 23.42 -22.63 13.09
C ASP A 551 22.02 -22.33 12.48
N MET A 552 21.07 -23.27 12.64
CA MET A 552 19.70 -23.21 12.09
C MET A 552 18.72 -22.40 12.97
N THR A 553 19.11 -21.95 14.17
CA THR A 553 18.14 -21.64 15.25
C THR A 553 17.76 -20.18 15.47
N ARG A 554 18.25 -19.20 14.67
CA ARG A 554 17.85 -17.78 14.86
C ARG A 554 16.61 -17.40 14.06
N ARG A 555 15.45 -17.35 14.72
CA ARG A 555 14.19 -16.87 14.15
C ARG A 555 14.26 -15.34 13.93
N GLY A 556 13.59 -14.85 12.88
CA GLY A 556 13.41 -13.41 12.70
C GLY A 556 12.37 -12.90 13.72
N THR A 557 12.65 -11.78 14.39
CA THR A 557 11.76 -11.20 15.41
C THR A 557 10.86 -10.10 14.87
N SER A 558 11.36 -9.34 13.89
CA SER A 558 10.69 -8.17 13.36
C SER A 558 11.18 -7.92 11.94
N ASN A 559 10.27 -7.44 11.09
CA ASN A 559 10.55 -7.04 9.74
C ASN A 559 10.30 -5.54 9.58
N LEU A 560 11.08 -4.90 8.72
CA LEU A 560 10.76 -3.56 8.25
C LEU A 560 11.12 -3.42 6.78
N ARG A 561 10.37 -2.59 6.06
CA ARG A 561 10.68 -2.23 4.69
C ARG A 561 11.14 -0.78 4.63
N THR A 562 12.18 -0.55 3.84
CA THR A 562 12.61 0.81 3.48
C THR A 562 11.64 1.42 2.47
N THR A 563 11.80 2.70 2.15
CA THR A 563 11.06 3.31 1.03
C THR A 563 11.57 2.77 -0.30
N GLY A 564 10.66 2.58 -1.27
CA GLY A 564 11.04 2.36 -2.66
C GLY A 564 11.78 3.57 -3.23
N LEU A 565 12.56 3.35 -4.30
CA LEU A 565 13.27 4.44 -5.00
C LEU A 565 12.63 4.69 -6.35
N LEU A 566 12.67 5.94 -6.82
CA LEU A 566 12.23 6.30 -8.16
C LEU A 566 13.45 6.64 -9.02
N LEU A 567 13.78 5.76 -9.95
CA LEU A 567 14.92 5.90 -10.85
C LEU A 567 14.51 6.60 -12.15
N SER A 568 15.15 7.72 -12.45
CA SER A 568 14.97 8.43 -13.73
C SER A 568 15.95 7.89 -14.77
N LEU A 569 15.42 7.47 -15.93
CA LEU A 569 16.18 6.94 -17.06
C LEU A 569 16.11 7.88 -18.27
N PRO A 570 17.09 7.84 -19.18
CA PRO A 570 17.06 8.67 -20.39
C PRO A 570 15.93 8.20 -21.31
N THR A 571 14.84 8.97 -21.37
CA THR A 571 13.68 8.67 -22.19
C THR A 571 14.02 8.76 -23.68
N PRO A 572 13.72 7.73 -24.49
CA PRO A 572 13.93 7.79 -25.94
C PRO A 572 12.95 8.77 -26.60
N ASP A 573 13.25 9.17 -27.84
CA ASP A 573 12.32 9.97 -28.64
C ASP A 573 11.12 9.12 -29.10
N PHE A 574 9.98 9.29 -28.41
CA PHE A 574 8.72 8.61 -28.76
C PHE A 574 8.02 9.23 -29.98
N SER A 575 8.47 10.38 -30.48
CA SER A 575 7.84 11.04 -31.64
C SER A 575 8.13 10.31 -32.95
N MET A 576 9.31 9.70 -33.09
CA MET A 576 9.68 9.01 -34.32
C MET A 576 8.78 7.79 -34.61
N PRO A 577 8.53 6.84 -33.68
CA PRO A 577 7.58 5.76 -33.89
C PRO A 577 6.16 6.27 -34.18
N TYR A 578 5.70 7.30 -33.47
CA TYR A 578 4.38 7.90 -33.68
C TYR A 578 4.22 8.43 -35.11
N ASN A 579 5.21 9.17 -35.61
CA ASN A 579 5.22 9.69 -36.97
C ASN A 579 5.19 8.57 -38.01
N VAL A 580 5.95 7.50 -37.79
CA VAL A 580 5.99 6.32 -38.68
C VAL A 580 4.65 5.57 -38.67
N ILE A 581 4.03 5.38 -37.50
CA ILE A 581 2.72 4.72 -37.37
C ILE A 581 1.64 5.53 -38.06
N ILE A 582 1.60 6.87 -37.88
CA ILE A 582 0.64 7.72 -38.59
C ILE A 582 0.84 7.62 -40.09
N PHE A 583 2.08 7.73 -40.57
CA PHE A 583 2.38 7.67 -41.99
C PHE A 583 1.95 6.34 -42.61
N THR A 584 2.36 5.23 -41.99
CA THR A 584 2.04 3.87 -42.48
C THR A 584 0.55 3.56 -42.41
N SER A 585 -0.13 3.88 -41.30
CA SER A 585 -1.58 3.68 -41.17
C SER A 585 -2.36 4.52 -42.18
N THR A 586 -1.94 5.76 -42.44
CA THR A 586 -2.54 6.61 -43.48
C THR A 586 -2.36 6.00 -44.87
N ALA A 587 -1.15 5.51 -45.19
CA ALA A 587 -0.87 4.85 -46.47
C ALA A 587 -1.73 3.58 -46.64
N ILE A 588 -1.84 2.75 -45.60
CA ILE A 588 -2.68 1.55 -45.60
C ILE A 588 -4.16 1.91 -45.75
N ALA A 589 -4.65 2.93 -45.04
CA ALA A 589 -6.03 3.38 -45.13
C ALA A 589 -6.38 3.88 -46.54
N LEU A 590 -5.48 4.62 -47.18
CA LEU A 590 -5.64 5.07 -48.56
C LEU A 590 -5.59 3.91 -49.55
N ALA A 591 -4.66 2.97 -49.38
CA ALA A 591 -4.54 1.80 -50.25
C ALA A 591 -5.77 0.88 -50.13
N PHE A 592 -6.18 0.56 -48.90
CA PHE A 592 -7.36 -0.25 -48.64
C PHE A 592 -8.64 0.45 -49.10
N GLY A 593 -8.81 1.74 -48.77
CA GLY A 593 -9.96 2.52 -49.21
C GLY A 593 -10.03 2.65 -50.74
N GLY A 594 -8.89 2.78 -51.41
CA GLY A 594 -8.79 2.76 -52.87
C GLY A 594 -9.20 1.41 -53.46
N LEU A 595 -8.61 0.31 -52.97
CA LEU A 595 -8.91 -1.03 -53.43
C LEU A 595 -10.36 -1.44 -53.16
N TYR A 596 -10.86 -1.16 -51.96
CA TYR A 596 -12.24 -1.42 -51.58
C TYR A 596 -13.22 -0.64 -52.47
N ASN A 597 -12.94 0.64 -52.75
CA ASN A 597 -13.75 1.42 -53.68
C ASN A 597 -13.72 0.84 -55.10
N ILE A 598 -12.59 0.35 -55.60
CA ILE A 598 -12.51 -0.30 -56.93
C ILE A 598 -13.31 -1.61 -56.95
N LEU A 599 -13.21 -2.42 -55.90
CA LEU A 599 -13.88 -3.72 -55.84
C LEU A 599 -15.40 -3.60 -55.64
N VAL A 600 -15.85 -2.60 -54.88
CA VAL A 600 -17.27 -2.46 -54.49
C VAL A 600 -18.02 -1.46 -55.35
N ARG A 601 -17.36 -0.46 -55.94
CA ARG A 601 -18.05 0.45 -56.86
C ARG A 601 -18.35 -0.24 -58.18
N ARG A 602 -19.64 -0.26 -58.53
CA ARG A 602 -20.10 -0.64 -59.86
C ARG A 602 -19.68 0.43 -60.87
N PHE A 603 -18.64 0.16 -61.66
CA PHE A 603 -18.28 0.98 -62.80
C PHE A 603 -19.32 0.76 -63.91
N VAL A 604 -20.13 1.78 -64.17
CA VAL A 604 -21.09 1.79 -65.29
C VAL A 604 -20.35 2.31 -66.52
N ALA A 605 -20.34 1.54 -67.61
CA ALA A 605 -19.74 1.97 -68.88
C ALA A 605 -20.50 3.18 -69.43
N ALA A 606 -19.81 4.09 -70.14
CA ALA A 606 -20.44 5.29 -70.71
C ALA A 606 -21.62 4.95 -71.63
N ASP A 607 -21.61 3.74 -72.20
CA ASP A 607 -22.60 3.23 -73.15
C ASP A 607 -23.87 2.70 -72.45
N GLU A 608 -23.82 2.45 -71.14
CA GLU A 608 -24.97 2.03 -70.32
C GLU A 608 -25.76 3.23 -69.75
N VAL A 609 -25.30 4.46 -70.01
CA VAL A 609 -26.10 5.67 -69.76
C VAL A 609 -27.11 5.81 -70.89
N SER A 610 -28.18 5.02 -70.81
CA SER A 610 -29.38 5.22 -71.63
C SER A 610 -29.91 6.64 -71.40
N GLU A 611 -30.17 7.35 -72.50
CA GLU A 611 -30.74 8.70 -72.55
C GLU A 611 -32.12 8.78 -71.86
N VAL A 612 -32.12 8.78 -70.53
CA VAL A 612 -33.30 9.07 -69.73
C VAL A 612 -33.09 10.42 -69.05
N GLY A 613 -33.62 11.45 -69.71
CA GLY A 613 -34.07 12.68 -69.06
C GLY A 613 -32.99 13.71 -68.74
N ALA A 614 -32.88 14.71 -69.61
CA ALA A 614 -32.46 16.09 -69.33
C ALA A 614 -32.15 16.41 -67.84
N GLY A 615 -30.91 16.17 -67.41
CA GLY A 615 -30.50 16.46 -66.04
C GLY A 615 -29.07 16.07 -65.65
N GLY A 616 -28.20 15.78 -66.63
CA GLY A 616 -26.80 15.38 -66.41
C GLY A 616 -25.93 16.50 -65.81
N LEU A 617 -24.61 16.25 -65.72
CA LEU A 617 -23.62 17.15 -65.09
C LEU A 617 -23.74 18.62 -65.54
N LYS A 618 -24.06 18.86 -66.83
CA LYS A 618 -24.35 20.20 -67.36
C LYS A 618 -25.56 20.87 -66.70
N GLY A 619 -26.63 20.13 -66.41
CA GLY A 619 -27.82 20.62 -65.70
C GLY A 619 -27.55 20.92 -64.23
N LYS A 620 -26.76 20.08 -63.54
CA LYS A 620 -26.34 20.34 -62.14
C LYS A 620 -25.39 21.53 -62.05
N VAL A 621 -24.47 21.69 -62.99
CA VAL A 621 -23.58 22.87 -63.08
C VAL A 621 -24.39 24.11 -63.45
N LEU A 622 -25.34 24.05 -64.38
CA LEU A 622 -26.20 25.18 -64.73
C LEU A 622 -27.11 25.59 -63.56
N LEU A 623 -27.61 24.64 -62.77
CA LEU A 623 -28.36 24.90 -61.53
C LEU A 623 -27.48 25.50 -60.44
N ALA A 624 -26.25 25.03 -60.27
CA ALA A 624 -25.28 25.59 -59.33
C ALA A 624 -24.88 27.02 -59.73
N VAL A 625 -24.62 27.26 -61.01
CA VAL A 625 -24.31 28.60 -61.56
C VAL A 625 -25.52 29.52 -61.45
N LYS A 626 -26.75 29.05 -61.74
CA LYS A 626 -27.97 29.84 -61.51
C LYS A 626 -28.18 30.16 -60.02
N LYS A 627 -27.96 29.20 -59.11
CA LYS A 627 -28.04 29.45 -57.66
C LYS A 627 -26.98 30.44 -57.19
N LEU A 628 -25.75 30.34 -57.70
CA LEU A 628 -24.67 31.27 -57.39
C LEU A 628 -24.97 32.67 -57.95
N ALA A 629 -25.49 32.76 -59.17
CA ALA A 629 -25.89 34.04 -59.77
C ALA A 629 -27.06 34.69 -59.02
N VAL A 630 -28.03 33.91 -58.53
CA VAL A 630 -29.13 34.42 -57.69
C VAL A 630 -28.60 34.89 -56.33
N LEU A 631 -27.69 34.14 -55.68
CA LEU A 631 -27.05 34.54 -54.43
C LEU A 631 -26.18 35.79 -54.57
N VAL A 632 -25.45 35.93 -55.68
CA VAL A 632 -24.64 37.12 -55.98
C VAL A 632 -25.56 38.32 -56.28
N LYS A 633 -26.66 38.11 -57.00
CA LYS A 633 -27.66 39.17 -57.28
C LYS A 633 -28.40 39.60 -56.00
N GLN A 634 -28.68 38.67 -55.08
CA GLN A 634 -29.24 38.97 -53.75
C GLN A 634 -28.23 39.67 -52.83
N LYS A 635 -26.94 39.30 -52.85
CA LYS A 635 -25.89 40.01 -52.10
C LYS A 635 -25.61 41.41 -52.67
N LEU A 636 -25.65 41.59 -53.99
CA LEU A 636 -25.49 42.90 -54.62
C LEU A 636 -26.71 43.80 -54.34
N ALA A 637 -27.93 43.25 -54.36
CA ALA A 637 -29.14 43.98 -53.95
C ALA A 637 -29.17 44.32 -52.45
N ALA A 638 -28.60 43.46 -51.58
CA ALA A 638 -28.45 43.74 -50.16
C ALA A 638 -27.34 44.77 -49.85
N SER A 639 -26.28 44.83 -50.68
CA SER A 639 -25.20 45.83 -50.56
C SER A 639 -25.58 47.21 -51.12
N GLY A 640 -26.59 47.29 -52.00
CA GLY A 640 -27.15 48.55 -52.50
C GLY A 640 -28.13 49.24 -51.54
N ALA A 641 -28.51 48.59 -50.43
CA ALA A 641 -29.43 49.13 -49.43
C ALA A 641 -28.73 49.60 -48.13
N ALA A 642 -27.40 49.52 -48.06
CA ALA A 642 -26.59 50.00 -46.94
C ALA A 642 -25.77 51.25 -47.32
N SER A 643 -26.46 52.32 -47.69
CA SER A 643 -25.89 53.67 -47.74
C SER A 643 -26.88 54.69 -47.15
N SER A 644 -27.18 54.56 -45.86
CA SER A 644 -27.59 55.70 -45.03
C SER A 644 -27.49 55.35 -43.54
N SER A 645 -26.83 56.24 -42.77
CA SER A 645 -26.67 56.26 -41.30
C SER A 645 -25.84 55.12 -40.69
N GLY A 646 -24.80 55.33 -39.88
CA GLY A 646 -24.32 56.52 -39.19
C GLY A 646 -24.08 56.19 -37.71
N GLY A 647 -22.81 56.00 -37.33
CA GLY A 647 -22.26 56.24 -35.98
C GLY A 647 -22.63 55.30 -34.81
N GLY A 648 -21.64 55.04 -33.96
CA GLY A 648 -21.87 54.87 -32.52
C GLY A 648 -21.43 53.55 -31.89
N ASP A 649 -20.61 53.70 -30.84
CA ASP A 649 -20.01 52.70 -29.95
C ASP A 649 -20.99 51.77 -29.17
N ILE A 650 -20.35 50.81 -28.45
CA ILE A 650 -20.66 50.30 -27.09
C ILE A 650 -21.04 48.79 -26.98
N LYS A 651 -20.19 48.09 -26.20
CA LYS A 651 -20.37 46.95 -25.28
C LYS A 651 -21.65 46.07 -25.37
N GLY A 652 -21.42 44.77 -25.19
CA GLY A 652 -22.20 43.97 -24.21
C GLY A 652 -22.75 42.63 -24.71
N ALA A 653 -22.42 41.60 -23.93
CA ALA A 653 -23.23 40.41 -23.61
C ALA A 653 -23.69 39.46 -24.73
N GLN A 654 -23.34 38.18 -24.59
CA GLN A 654 -24.29 37.10 -24.86
C GLN A 654 -24.07 35.93 -23.90
N GLN A 655 -25.09 35.76 -23.07
CA GLN A 655 -25.41 34.62 -22.22
C GLN A 655 -26.72 34.05 -22.77
N GLN A 656 -26.94 32.75 -22.54
CA GLN A 656 -28.20 32.00 -22.76
C GLN A 656 -28.43 31.56 -24.22
N GLN A 657 -28.84 30.33 -24.52
CA GLN A 657 -29.79 29.47 -23.82
C GLN A 657 -29.72 28.06 -24.44
N GLU A 658 -29.63 26.99 -23.66
CA GLU A 658 -30.05 25.66 -24.12
C GLU A 658 -30.74 24.94 -22.97
N ASN A 659 -32.08 24.91 -23.03
CA ASN A 659 -32.92 24.09 -22.17
C ASN A 659 -34.33 23.96 -22.80
N LYS A 660 -34.56 22.89 -23.57
CA LYS A 660 -35.87 22.19 -23.72
C LYS A 660 -35.85 21.23 -24.91
N LYS A 661 -35.90 19.92 -24.65
CA LYS A 661 -37.09 19.07 -24.91
C LYS A 661 -36.71 17.59 -24.78
N ASP A 662 -37.14 17.00 -23.66
CA ASP A 662 -37.49 15.57 -23.58
C ASP A 662 -39.01 15.45 -23.64
N ARG A 663 -39.50 14.64 -24.61
CA ARG A 663 -40.76 13.87 -24.56
C ARG A 663 -40.94 13.09 -25.87
N GLY A 664 -41.13 11.77 -25.75
CA GLY A 664 -42.09 11.04 -26.58
C GLY A 664 -41.57 9.83 -27.36
N ASP A 665 -41.77 8.66 -26.77
CA ASP A 665 -42.38 7.44 -27.33
C ASP A 665 -41.60 6.41 -28.19
N GLU A 666 -41.46 5.24 -27.53
CA GLU A 666 -41.96 3.91 -27.88
C GLU A 666 -41.34 3.02 -28.98
N ASN A 667 -41.01 1.81 -28.48
CA ASN A 667 -41.19 0.47 -29.06
C ASN A 667 -40.23 -0.05 -30.14
N GLY A 668 -39.52 -1.13 -29.79
CA GLY A 668 -38.86 -2.03 -30.75
C GLY A 668 -37.97 -3.09 -30.11
N LYS A 669 -38.53 -4.27 -29.83
CA LYS A 669 -37.84 -5.51 -29.43
C LYS A 669 -36.69 -5.89 -30.38
N GLY A 670 -35.62 -6.48 -29.83
CA GLY A 670 -34.64 -7.25 -30.62
C GLY A 670 -33.61 -7.97 -29.76
N LYS A 671 -33.70 -9.31 -29.71
CA LYS A 671 -32.70 -10.25 -29.19
C LYS A 671 -31.41 -10.21 -30.04
N ALA A 672 -30.27 -10.45 -29.40
CA ALA A 672 -29.07 -11.10 -29.97
C ALA A 672 -28.35 -11.76 -28.77
N GLU A 673 -28.19 -13.09 -28.75
CA GLU A 673 -27.05 -13.84 -29.33
C GLU A 673 -25.69 -13.41 -28.75
#